data_AF-A0A4U5MKB8-F1
#
_entry.id   AF-A0A4U5MKB8-F1
#
_cell.length_a   1.000
_cell.length_b   1.000
_cell.length_c   1.000
_cell.angle_alpha   90.00
_cell.angle_beta   90.00
_cell.angle_gamma   90.00
#
_symmetry.space_group_name_H-M   'P 1'
#
loop_
_entity.id
_entity.type
_entity.pdbx_description
1 polymer ?
#
loop_
_entity_poly.entity_id
_entity_poly.type
_entity_poly.pdbx_seq_one_letter_code
_entity_poly.pdbx_strand_id
1 'polypeptide(L)'
;MGYSKVPIGKNADLKRYQRKLNRFEIAVRNKIFPFKIEWVVWALIIISILNAFEMAPMNFTIDKMTETMTYHFGSSALNRFISVTLIGGLVCYLSIFAVRCVFTLVLYYNGWIFESVGKKPSLATKGFMTLIYLVNKYATFFSFNDLLPWLFVPNLNNTVDKYLTTVKPIYSDEKYKEVVKYAEEFKKTVGPQLQKKLWMKWLVSKNYVSDWWKEIVYMRYRSSLINTNVGCADVIYQKTTSIQAARAANVTLIRLQFCRETFVKQCLKPITLGGIPLCANQYTDYHRSLRVPGKVSDEMVRLPEARHVVVFCKGCWYKVNIFHGRRLLRPAEFERVLQNIIDKTPEPLDHEEHLSALTAGPRPLWARIRTNKFGHGLNRESLADIENALEIIFLDDEDRFYDENDTSKYDHEYARALHGNGYQLWCDKPSVYIFSKNGRFSSNAEHSVVDAMIYVHIREYVKYQEEFVHPYTKDGHCTGEIEVVPSAERLLWDLDTETKSAIDEAYSVSKNLAEDFENASIVFHDFGKNFVKKVKVSPDAFIQMALQMAYYKDQGKFELTYEPAVMRLFKDGRTETVRSCSMESCAFVKSMNDDKSTDTERLELLKKACDYHQDYYRHAMVGHGVDRHLFALYIVAKYLQIENPFLESVFNTPYALSSSQTPQHQMVEYAKELGKDNKFFWPAGAFCCPEGSNYGVCYTIGATGDNLSFHIATWKSIGHTNAYRFRDEILDCLREMKEMVIRAQKEAEV
;
A
#
# COMPACT_ATOMS: atom_id res chain seq x y z
N MET A 1 -28.77 24.24 -27.95
CA MET A 1 -29.56 25.08 -27.04
C MET A 1 -28.62 25.84 -26.13
N GLY A 2 -28.71 27.18 -26.14
CA GLY A 2 -27.85 28.06 -25.35
C GLY A 2 -28.17 27.97 -23.87
N TYR A 3 -27.20 27.57 -23.05
CA TYR A 3 -27.31 27.62 -21.61
C TYR A 3 -27.24 29.06 -21.13
N SER A 4 -28.37 29.57 -20.64
CA SER A 4 -28.46 30.77 -19.80
C SER A 4 -27.47 30.65 -18.65
N LYS A 5 -26.44 31.50 -18.63
CA LYS A 5 -25.53 31.66 -17.49
C LYS A 5 -26.29 32.37 -16.38
N VAL A 6 -26.75 31.61 -15.39
CA VAL A 6 -27.20 32.16 -14.11
C VAL A 6 -26.07 33.04 -13.53
N PRO A 7 -26.32 34.27 -13.03
CA PRO A 7 -25.29 35.13 -12.47
C PRO A 7 -24.69 34.46 -11.23
N ILE A 8 -23.45 34.02 -11.33
CA ILE A 8 -22.69 33.52 -10.18
C ILE A 8 -22.36 34.75 -9.33
N GLY A 9 -22.94 34.85 -8.12
CA GLY A 9 -22.71 35.99 -7.24
C GLY A 9 -21.22 36.18 -6.90
N LYS A 10 -20.76 37.44 -6.75
CA LYS A 10 -19.35 37.83 -6.50
C LYS A 10 -18.62 37.00 -5.43
N ASN A 11 -19.33 36.53 -4.40
CA ASN A 11 -18.80 35.68 -3.33
C ASN A 11 -18.39 34.27 -3.78
N ALA A 12 -19.07 33.72 -4.78
CA ALA A 12 -18.77 32.40 -5.32
C ALA A 12 -17.51 32.40 -6.20
N ASP A 13 -17.22 33.53 -6.86
CA ASP A 13 -16.01 33.78 -7.64
C ASP A 13 -14.79 34.06 -6.75
N LEU A 14 -14.93 34.85 -5.67
CA LEU A 14 -13.88 35.05 -4.67
C LEU A 14 -13.40 33.73 -4.07
N LYS A 15 -14.33 32.87 -3.65
CA LYS A 15 -14.00 31.53 -3.09
C LYS A 15 -13.39 30.59 -4.14
N ARG A 16 -13.72 30.75 -5.44
CA ARG A 16 -13.09 30.00 -6.53
C ARG A 16 -11.64 30.46 -6.73
N TYR A 17 -11.41 31.77 -6.68
CA TYR A 17 -10.08 32.36 -6.78
C TYR A 17 -9.19 31.93 -5.59
N GLN A 18 -9.71 31.98 -4.36
CA GLN A 18 -9.02 31.48 -3.17
C GLN A 18 -8.59 30.02 -3.31
N ARG A 19 -9.42 29.13 -3.89
CA ARG A 19 -9.02 27.73 -4.13
C ARG A 19 -7.90 27.59 -5.15
N LYS A 20 -7.95 28.39 -6.23
CA LYS A 20 -6.88 28.40 -7.24
C LYS A 20 -5.56 28.88 -6.60
N LEU A 21 -5.63 29.95 -5.79
CA LEU A 21 -4.49 30.44 -5.02
C LEU A 21 -3.96 29.37 -4.06
N ASN A 22 -4.80 28.73 -3.25
CA ASN A 22 -4.36 27.69 -2.32
C ASN A 22 -3.71 26.50 -3.06
N ARG A 23 -4.28 26.06 -4.20
CA ARG A 23 -3.67 25.01 -5.02
C ARG A 23 -2.31 25.43 -5.58
N PHE A 24 -2.21 26.68 -6.05
CA PHE A 24 -0.95 27.25 -6.52
C PHE A 24 0.08 27.34 -5.40
N GLU A 25 -0.30 27.84 -4.22
CA GLU A 25 0.54 27.93 -3.03
C GLU A 25 1.07 26.55 -2.62
N ILE A 26 0.20 25.54 -2.54
CA ILE A 26 0.60 24.15 -2.24
C ILE A 26 1.59 23.62 -3.30
N ALA A 27 1.32 23.87 -4.59
CA ALA A 27 2.21 23.43 -5.66
C ALA A 27 3.59 24.09 -5.57
N VAL A 28 3.63 25.40 -5.30
CA VAL A 28 4.89 26.15 -5.10
C VAL A 28 5.61 25.62 -3.85
N ARG A 29 4.91 25.47 -2.72
CA ARG A 29 5.45 24.94 -1.47
C ARG A 29 6.17 23.61 -1.66
N ASN A 30 5.55 22.66 -2.36
CA ASN A 30 6.17 21.35 -2.61
C ASN A 30 7.40 21.45 -3.54
N LYS A 31 7.39 22.37 -4.52
CA LYS A 31 8.52 22.59 -5.44
C LYS A 31 9.72 23.31 -4.82
N ILE A 32 9.52 24.07 -3.75
CA ILE A 32 10.61 24.79 -3.06
C ILE A 32 11.04 24.14 -1.74
N PHE A 33 10.28 23.17 -1.25
CA PHE A 33 10.64 22.41 -0.05
C PHE A 33 12.08 21.86 -0.18
N PRO A 34 12.95 21.93 0.85
CA PRO A 34 12.67 22.17 2.28
C PRO A 34 12.53 23.63 2.69
N PHE A 35 12.51 24.60 1.77
CA PHE A 35 12.27 26.01 2.12
C PHE A 35 10.78 26.32 2.29
N LYS A 36 10.49 27.36 3.07
CA LYS A 36 9.14 27.94 3.14
C LYS A 36 9.01 29.10 2.15
N ILE A 37 7.79 29.35 1.68
CA ILE A 37 7.51 30.44 0.73
C ILE A 37 7.95 31.78 1.32
N GLU A 38 7.68 32.00 2.60
CA GLU A 38 8.04 33.22 3.31
C GLU A 38 9.54 33.44 3.32
N TRP A 39 10.35 32.38 3.46
CA TRP A 39 11.81 32.48 3.44
C TRP A 39 12.34 32.90 2.07
N VAL A 40 11.76 32.37 1.00
CA VAL A 40 12.12 32.76 -0.37
C VAL A 40 11.73 34.22 -0.63
N VAL A 41 10.55 34.65 -0.18
CA VAL A 41 10.11 36.05 -0.31
C VAL A 41 11.03 36.99 0.48
N TRP A 42 11.36 36.65 1.73
CA TRP A 42 12.29 37.45 2.53
C TRP A 42 13.69 37.50 1.92
N ALA A 43 14.18 36.38 1.37
CA ALA A 43 15.47 36.36 0.68
C ALA A 43 15.47 37.31 -0.53
N LEU A 44 14.40 37.31 -1.34
CA LEU A 44 14.26 38.23 -2.47
C LEU A 44 14.21 39.69 -2.01
N ILE A 45 13.43 40.01 -0.97
CA ILE A 45 13.36 41.37 -0.40
C ILE A 45 14.73 41.83 0.09
N ILE A 46 15.45 40.98 0.83
CA ILE A 46 16.79 41.28 1.35
C ILE A 46 17.78 41.48 0.20
N ILE A 47 17.77 40.62 -0.83
CA ILE A 47 18.62 40.77 -2.01
C ILE A 47 18.34 42.11 -2.72
N SER A 48 17.06 42.47 -2.89
CA SER A 48 16.69 43.76 -3.50
C SER A 48 17.13 44.96 -2.67
N ILE A 49 16.98 44.91 -1.35
CA ILE A 49 17.45 45.97 -0.44
C ILE A 49 18.97 46.08 -0.49
N LEU A 50 19.68 44.97 -0.32
CA LEU A 50 21.15 44.96 -0.34
C LEU A 50 21.70 45.42 -1.69
N ASN A 51 21.06 45.08 -2.81
CA ASN A 51 21.44 45.58 -4.13
C ASN A 51 21.29 47.10 -4.20
N ALA A 52 20.18 47.66 -3.69
CA ALA A 52 19.97 49.10 -3.65
C ALA A 52 21.06 49.86 -2.85
N PHE A 53 21.72 49.19 -1.90
CA PHE A 53 22.84 49.73 -1.12
C PHE A 53 24.22 49.25 -1.62
N GLU A 54 24.31 48.56 -2.75
CA GLU A 54 25.56 47.98 -3.29
C GLU A 54 26.26 46.98 -2.34
N MET A 55 25.47 46.31 -1.49
CA MET A 55 25.95 45.35 -0.49
C MET A 55 25.45 43.91 -0.73
N ALA A 56 24.84 43.61 -1.89
CA ALA A 56 24.27 42.27 -2.11
C ALA A 56 25.37 41.24 -2.43
N PRO A 57 25.20 39.99 -1.96
CA PRO A 57 26.04 38.89 -2.40
C PRO A 57 25.92 38.70 -3.92
N MET A 58 27.06 38.55 -4.60
CA MET A 58 27.16 38.49 -6.07
C MET A 58 26.73 39.75 -6.83
N ASN A 59 26.84 40.94 -6.22
CA ASN A 59 26.56 42.22 -6.88
C ASN A 59 27.18 42.33 -8.28
N PHE A 60 28.46 42.00 -8.44
CA PHE A 60 29.12 42.02 -9.76
C PHE A 60 28.36 41.23 -10.85
N THR A 61 27.84 40.04 -10.52
CA THR A 61 27.06 39.22 -11.47
C THR A 61 25.70 39.82 -11.75
N ILE A 62 25.03 40.33 -10.70
CA ILE A 62 23.71 40.95 -10.81
C ILE A 62 23.81 42.26 -11.62
N ASP A 63 24.84 43.08 -11.38
CA ASP A 63 25.07 44.36 -12.03
C ASP A 63 25.41 44.18 -13.50
N LYS A 64 26.33 43.27 -13.85
CA LYS A 64 26.72 42.99 -15.24
C LYS A 64 25.56 42.46 -16.09
N MET A 65 24.72 41.60 -15.52
CA MET A 65 23.50 41.12 -16.20
C MET A 65 22.41 42.19 -16.26
N THR A 66 22.29 43.02 -15.21
CA THR A 66 21.37 44.16 -15.19
C THR A 66 21.77 45.18 -16.25
N GLU A 67 23.04 45.54 -16.38
CA GLU A 67 23.56 46.43 -17.44
C GLU A 67 23.21 45.89 -18.84
N THR A 68 23.38 44.58 -19.07
CA THR A 68 23.03 43.93 -20.34
C THR A 68 21.53 44.04 -20.64
N MET A 69 20.66 43.80 -19.65
CA MET A 69 19.20 43.93 -19.81
C MET A 69 18.77 45.39 -19.94
N THR A 70 19.39 46.30 -19.19
CA THR A 70 19.11 47.74 -19.22
C THR A 70 19.52 48.35 -20.57
N TYR A 71 20.59 47.83 -21.18
CA TYR A 71 21.03 48.16 -22.53
C TYR A 71 19.97 47.79 -23.59
N HIS A 72 19.31 46.63 -23.45
CA HIS A 72 18.30 46.17 -24.42
C HIS A 72 16.89 46.71 -24.19
N PHE A 73 16.51 47.05 -22.95
CA PHE A 73 15.14 47.45 -22.58
C PHE A 73 15.00 48.88 -22.04
N GLY A 74 16.10 49.63 -21.92
CA GLY A 74 16.13 51.02 -21.47
C GLY A 74 16.29 51.21 -19.96
N SER A 75 16.91 52.32 -19.54
CA SER A 75 17.28 52.65 -18.16
C SER A 75 16.18 53.37 -17.36
N SER A 76 15.04 52.72 -17.19
CA SER A 76 14.03 53.17 -16.21
C SER A 76 14.22 52.48 -14.85
N ALA A 77 13.84 53.16 -13.76
CA ALA A 77 13.84 52.57 -12.42
C ALA A 77 12.99 51.29 -12.36
N LEU A 78 11.90 51.24 -13.13
CA LEU A 78 11.04 50.07 -13.28
C LEU A 78 11.78 48.91 -13.96
N ASN A 79 12.52 49.16 -15.05
CA ASN A 79 13.28 48.12 -15.76
C ASN A 79 14.43 47.57 -14.91
N ARG A 80 15.09 48.43 -14.12
CA ARG A 80 16.11 47.99 -13.15
C ARG A 80 15.49 47.09 -12.07
N PHE A 81 14.34 47.49 -11.51
CA PHE A 81 13.61 46.68 -10.53
C PHE A 81 13.19 45.32 -11.07
N ILE A 82 12.63 45.28 -12.30
CA ILE A 82 12.24 44.03 -12.98
C ILE A 82 13.48 43.14 -13.19
N SER A 83 14.60 43.70 -13.65
CA SER A 83 15.84 42.97 -13.92
C SER A 83 16.41 42.34 -12.64
N VAL A 84 16.50 43.12 -11.56
CA VAL A 84 16.96 42.64 -10.24
C VAL A 84 16.03 41.54 -9.71
N THR A 85 14.71 41.68 -9.90
CA THR A 85 13.74 40.67 -9.45
C THR A 85 13.87 39.36 -10.23
N LEU A 86 14.03 39.42 -11.56
CA LEU A 86 14.20 38.23 -12.41
C LEU A 86 15.52 37.51 -12.12
N ILE A 87 16.62 38.26 -12.00
CA ILE A 87 17.95 37.70 -11.70
C ILE A 87 17.97 37.14 -10.28
N GLY A 88 17.48 37.91 -9.29
CA GLY A 88 17.35 37.45 -7.91
C GLY A 88 16.47 36.19 -7.81
N GLY A 89 15.38 36.15 -8.57
CA GLY A 89 14.53 34.97 -8.72
C GLY A 89 15.27 33.75 -9.28
N LEU A 90 16.08 33.93 -10.32
CA LEU A 90 16.90 32.86 -10.90
C LEU A 90 17.97 32.37 -9.91
N VAL A 91 18.67 33.28 -9.22
CA VAL A 91 19.66 32.92 -8.19
C VAL A 91 18.99 32.15 -7.06
N CYS A 92 17.87 32.63 -6.52
CA CYS A 92 17.11 31.91 -5.52
C CYS A 92 16.68 30.53 -6.02
N TYR A 93 16.19 30.42 -7.25
CA TYR A 93 15.81 29.14 -7.85
C TYR A 93 16.99 28.17 -7.93
N LEU A 94 18.16 28.62 -8.41
CA LEU A 94 19.37 27.80 -8.51
C LEU A 94 19.89 27.38 -7.12
N SER A 95 19.84 28.28 -6.14
CA SER A 95 20.20 27.96 -4.75
C SER A 95 19.25 26.93 -4.14
N ILE A 96 17.94 27.09 -4.34
CA ILE A 96 16.94 26.11 -3.91
C ILE A 96 17.21 24.77 -4.58
N PHE A 97 17.44 24.75 -5.89
CA PHE A 97 17.76 23.52 -6.62
C PHE A 97 19.02 22.84 -6.07
N ALA A 98 20.10 23.58 -5.87
CA ALA A 98 21.34 23.06 -5.31
C ALA A 98 21.13 22.45 -3.90
N VAL A 99 20.41 23.16 -3.02
CA VAL A 99 20.10 22.65 -1.67
C VAL A 99 19.20 21.42 -1.74
N ARG A 100 18.24 21.37 -2.67
CA ARG A 100 17.40 20.17 -2.88
C ARG A 100 18.24 18.98 -3.34
N CYS A 101 19.22 19.18 -4.23
CA CYS A 101 20.16 18.14 -4.63
C CYS A 101 20.99 17.65 -3.45
N VAL A 102 21.56 18.56 -2.65
CA VAL A 102 22.31 18.21 -1.43
C VAL A 102 21.42 17.46 -0.43
N PHE A 103 20.19 17.92 -0.22
CA PHE A 103 19.26 17.25 0.69
C PHE A 103 18.88 15.85 0.20
N THR A 104 18.69 15.68 -1.11
CA THR A 104 18.47 14.36 -1.72
C THR A 104 19.67 13.44 -1.48
N LEU A 105 20.90 13.94 -1.61
CA LEU A 105 22.13 13.19 -1.29
C LEU A 105 22.19 12.81 0.19
N VAL A 106 21.76 13.69 1.10
CA VAL A 106 21.67 13.37 2.53
C VAL A 106 20.67 12.24 2.78
N LEU A 107 19.55 12.20 2.06
CA LEU A 107 18.57 11.11 2.18
C LEU A 107 19.05 9.75 1.66
N TYR A 108 20.17 9.66 0.93
CA TYR A 108 20.82 8.37 0.64
C TYR A 108 21.54 7.78 1.87
N TYR A 109 21.74 8.55 2.94
CA TYR A 109 22.33 8.03 4.16
C TYR A 109 21.39 7.04 4.86
N ASN A 110 21.76 5.77 4.81
CA ASN A 110 21.02 4.68 5.42
C ASN A 110 21.71 4.06 6.63
N GLY A 111 22.86 4.61 7.08
CA GLY A 111 23.63 4.03 8.19
C GLY A 111 22.83 3.91 9.50
N TRP A 112 21.85 4.80 9.69
CA TRP A 112 20.96 4.83 10.84
C TRP A 112 20.16 3.52 11.04
N ILE A 113 19.84 2.78 9.97
CA ILE A 113 19.03 1.56 10.06
C ILE A 113 19.83 0.37 10.61
N PHE A 114 21.17 0.42 10.48
CA PHE A 114 22.11 -0.62 10.92
C PHE A 114 22.69 -0.36 12.32
N GLU A 115 22.32 0.76 12.95
CA GLU A 115 22.72 1.08 14.32
C GLU A 115 22.12 0.07 15.30
N SER A 116 22.92 -0.39 16.27
CA SER A 116 22.43 -1.35 17.28
C SER A 116 21.34 -0.72 18.15
N VAL A 117 20.21 -1.40 18.28
CA VAL A 117 19.11 -0.98 19.15
C VAL A 117 19.60 -0.86 20.60
N GLY A 118 19.25 0.24 21.27
CA GLY A 118 19.62 0.50 22.67
C GLY A 118 21.03 1.06 22.89
N LYS A 119 21.88 1.12 21.85
CA LYS A 119 23.19 1.81 21.93
C LYS A 119 23.05 3.28 21.51
N LYS A 120 24.01 4.11 21.93
CA LYS A 120 24.07 5.51 21.51
C LYS A 120 24.35 5.56 20.00
N PRO A 121 23.55 6.29 19.20
CA PRO A 121 23.77 6.38 17.76
C PRO A 121 25.07 7.12 17.45
N SER A 122 25.67 6.81 16.29
CA SER A 122 26.84 7.52 15.79
C SER A 122 26.58 9.03 15.61
N LEU A 123 27.65 9.83 15.57
CA LEU A 123 27.55 11.27 15.32
C LEU A 123 26.89 11.58 13.97
N ALA A 124 27.18 10.77 12.95
CA ALA A 124 26.56 10.86 11.63
C ALA A 124 25.04 10.65 11.72
N THR A 125 24.60 9.56 12.36
CA THR A 125 23.17 9.30 12.59
C THR A 125 22.50 10.41 13.39
N LYS A 126 23.13 10.92 14.45
CA LYS A 126 22.57 12.04 15.24
C LYS A 126 22.39 13.31 14.40
N GLY A 127 23.40 13.68 13.61
CA GLY A 127 23.35 14.83 12.72
C GLY A 127 22.24 14.68 11.67
N PHE A 128 22.18 13.52 11.03
CA PHE A 128 21.13 13.16 10.07
C PHE A 128 19.73 13.27 10.67
N MET A 129 19.48 12.59 11.79
CA MET A 129 18.16 12.59 12.46
C MET A 129 17.74 13.99 12.92
N THR A 130 18.70 14.81 13.40
CA THR A 130 18.44 16.19 13.79
C THR A 130 18.01 17.04 12.59
N LEU A 131 18.71 16.91 11.46
CA LEU A 131 18.35 17.61 10.23
C LEU A 131 16.95 17.21 9.74
N ILE A 132 16.67 15.90 9.68
CA ILE A 132 15.36 15.38 9.26
C ILE A 132 14.25 15.87 10.19
N TYR A 133 14.47 15.84 11.50
CA TYR A 133 13.52 16.34 12.49
C TYR A 133 13.17 17.83 12.28
N LEU A 134 14.18 18.68 12.05
CA LEU A 134 13.98 20.12 11.82
C LEU A 134 13.14 20.37 10.57
N VAL A 135 13.40 19.64 9.48
CA VAL A 135 12.68 19.76 8.21
C VAL A 135 11.25 19.20 8.30
N ASN A 136 11.05 18.10 9.03
CA ASN A 136 9.74 17.48 9.25
C ASN A 136 8.74 18.39 9.99
N LYS A 137 9.22 19.29 10.86
CA LYS A 137 8.36 20.12 11.72
C LYS A 137 7.29 20.89 10.93
N TYR A 138 7.63 21.36 9.72
CA TYR A 138 6.74 22.13 8.84
C TYR A 138 6.45 21.43 7.50
N ALA A 139 6.82 20.15 7.35
CA ALA A 139 6.46 19.35 6.20
C ALA A 139 4.96 19.04 6.17
N THR A 140 4.40 18.99 4.96
CA THR A 140 3.08 18.46 4.63
C THR A 140 3.20 17.09 4.01
N PHE A 141 2.07 16.40 3.89
CA PHE A 141 1.97 15.04 3.36
C PHE A 141 2.86 14.73 2.13
N PHE A 142 2.92 15.61 1.13
CA PHE A 142 3.68 15.39 -0.11
C PHE A 142 5.01 16.15 -0.18
N SER A 143 5.43 16.86 0.87
CA SER A 143 6.60 17.75 0.85
C SER A 143 7.90 17.06 0.40
N PHE A 144 8.15 15.84 0.88
CA PHE A 144 9.38 15.10 0.56
C PHE A 144 9.37 14.39 -0.79
N ASN A 145 8.22 14.32 -1.46
CA ASN A 145 8.02 13.39 -2.56
C ASN A 145 9.04 13.62 -3.70
N ASP A 146 9.43 14.86 -3.98
CA ASP A 146 10.39 15.21 -5.02
C ASP A 146 11.83 15.42 -4.50
N LEU A 147 12.09 15.01 -3.26
CA LEU A 147 13.42 15.00 -2.62
C LEU A 147 13.91 13.58 -2.33
N LEU A 148 13.03 12.58 -2.43
CA LEU A 148 13.41 11.21 -2.13
C LEU A 148 14.44 10.68 -3.15
N PRO A 149 15.44 9.91 -2.67
CA PRO A 149 16.48 9.35 -3.51
C PRO A 149 15.89 8.41 -4.56
N TRP A 150 16.53 8.32 -5.72
CA TRP A 150 16.18 7.32 -6.72
C TRP A 150 16.74 5.97 -6.30
N LEU A 151 16.00 4.89 -6.57
CA LEU A 151 16.50 3.56 -6.26
C LEU A 151 17.72 3.25 -7.14
N PHE A 152 18.88 2.98 -6.54
CA PHE A 152 20.10 2.67 -7.27
C PHE A 152 20.08 1.23 -7.80
N VAL A 153 20.86 0.95 -8.86
CA VAL A 153 21.03 -0.40 -9.39
C VAL A 153 22.07 -1.15 -8.52
N PRO A 154 21.72 -2.29 -7.89
CA PRO A 154 22.67 -3.03 -7.05
C PRO A 154 23.84 -3.60 -7.85
N ASN A 155 24.92 -3.96 -7.14
CA ASN A 155 26.05 -4.65 -7.77
C ASN A 155 25.65 -6.08 -8.18
N LEU A 156 25.97 -6.46 -9.42
CA LEU A 156 25.65 -7.76 -10.01
C LEU A 156 26.20 -8.93 -9.19
N ASN A 157 27.51 -8.92 -8.90
CA ASN A 157 28.16 -10.04 -8.22
C ASN A 157 27.59 -10.23 -6.82
N ASN A 158 27.47 -9.14 -6.06
CA ASN A 158 26.87 -9.19 -4.71
C ASN A 158 25.44 -9.75 -4.75
N THR A 159 24.66 -9.42 -5.77
CA THR A 159 23.28 -9.92 -5.94
C THR A 159 23.28 -11.42 -6.19
N VAL A 160 24.12 -11.88 -7.12
CA VAL A 160 24.23 -13.30 -7.49
C VAL A 160 24.76 -14.14 -6.33
N ASP A 161 25.79 -13.67 -5.62
CA ASP A 161 26.38 -14.39 -4.48
C ASP A 161 25.41 -14.48 -3.31
N LYS A 162 24.66 -13.40 -3.05
CA LYS A 162 23.58 -13.40 -2.06
C LYS A 162 22.44 -14.33 -2.47
N TYR A 163 22.03 -14.35 -3.74
CA TYR A 163 21.04 -15.31 -4.24
C TYR A 163 21.48 -16.76 -3.99
N LEU A 164 22.72 -17.12 -4.35
CA LEU A 164 23.27 -18.46 -4.11
C LEU A 164 23.20 -18.83 -2.62
N THR A 165 23.58 -17.90 -1.74
CA THR A 165 23.48 -18.10 -0.29
C THR A 165 22.04 -18.42 0.16
N THR A 166 21.05 -17.72 -0.41
CA THR A 166 19.64 -17.91 -0.03
C THR A 166 19.01 -19.20 -0.55
N VAL A 167 19.53 -19.77 -1.64
CA VAL A 167 18.97 -21.02 -2.22
C VAL A 167 19.73 -22.27 -1.79
N LYS A 168 20.90 -22.12 -1.17
CA LYS A 168 21.66 -23.24 -0.60
C LYS A 168 20.86 -24.15 0.35
N PRO A 169 20.02 -23.65 1.28
CA PRO A 169 19.29 -24.53 2.20
C PRO A 169 18.15 -25.33 1.56
N ILE A 170 17.69 -24.95 0.36
CA ILE A 170 16.50 -25.53 -0.29
C ILE A 170 16.85 -26.46 -1.47
N TYR A 171 18.10 -26.44 -1.94
CA TYR A 171 18.54 -27.29 -3.05
C TYR A 171 19.33 -28.49 -2.55
N SER A 172 19.26 -29.58 -3.32
CA SER A 172 20.23 -30.69 -3.16
C SER A 172 21.63 -30.22 -3.54
N ASP A 173 22.65 -30.93 -3.07
CA ASP A 173 24.05 -30.60 -3.38
C ASP A 173 24.33 -30.62 -4.89
N GLU A 174 23.70 -31.54 -5.64
CA GLU A 174 23.81 -31.64 -7.10
C GLU A 174 23.20 -30.42 -7.78
N LYS A 175 21.97 -30.06 -7.40
CA LYS A 175 21.28 -28.90 -7.97
C LYS A 175 22.01 -27.61 -7.63
N TYR A 176 22.49 -27.48 -6.40
CA TYR A 176 23.25 -26.32 -5.96
C TYR A 176 24.54 -26.14 -6.76
N LYS A 177 25.32 -27.22 -6.97
CA LYS A 177 26.54 -27.18 -7.81
C LYS A 177 26.25 -26.75 -9.25
N GLU A 178 25.15 -27.24 -9.82
CA GLU A 178 24.70 -26.83 -11.16
C GLU A 178 24.39 -25.33 -11.21
N VAL A 179 23.59 -24.82 -10.27
CA VAL A 179 23.21 -23.41 -10.23
C VAL A 179 24.41 -22.49 -9.99
N VAL A 180 25.38 -22.91 -9.17
CA VAL A 180 26.66 -22.20 -8.98
C VAL A 180 27.41 -22.09 -10.30
N LYS A 181 27.48 -23.16 -11.10
CA LYS A 181 28.11 -23.13 -12.42
C LYS A 181 27.43 -22.10 -13.34
N TYR A 182 26.10 -22.12 -13.40
CA TYR A 182 25.33 -21.15 -14.19
C TYR A 182 25.55 -19.70 -13.72
N ALA A 183 25.60 -19.49 -12.41
CA ALA A 183 25.83 -18.18 -11.82
C ALA A 183 27.22 -17.62 -12.16
N GLU A 184 28.26 -18.45 -12.11
CA GLU A 184 29.63 -18.05 -12.49
C GLU A 184 29.73 -17.69 -13.98
N GLU A 185 29.07 -18.47 -14.84
CA GLU A 185 29.00 -18.17 -16.27
C GLU A 185 28.23 -16.87 -16.53
N PHE A 186 27.08 -16.68 -15.86
CA PHE A 186 26.27 -15.47 -15.97
C PHE A 186 27.04 -14.21 -15.56
N LYS A 187 27.78 -14.26 -14.44
CA LYS A 187 28.62 -13.15 -13.97
C LYS A 187 29.71 -12.75 -14.97
N LYS A 188 30.24 -13.69 -15.76
CA LYS A 188 31.30 -13.46 -16.74
C LYS A 188 30.78 -13.04 -18.12
N THR A 189 29.57 -13.44 -18.49
CA THR A 189 29.07 -13.33 -19.88
C THR A 189 27.91 -12.34 -20.01
N VAL A 190 26.68 -12.80 -19.84
CA VAL A 190 25.44 -12.08 -20.09
C VAL A 190 25.17 -11.02 -19.02
N GLY A 191 25.45 -11.33 -17.76
CA GLY A 191 25.13 -10.47 -16.61
C GLY A 191 25.68 -9.04 -16.73
N PRO A 192 26.96 -8.82 -17.03
CA PRO A 192 27.52 -7.46 -17.20
C PRO A 192 26.83 -6.64 -18.30
N GLN A 193 26.37 -7.28 -19.38
CA GLN A 193 25.67 -6.60 -20.47
C GLN A 193 24.28 -6.12 -20.02
N LEU A 194 23.54 -6.98 -19.33
CA LEU A 194 22.23 -6.65 -18.76
C LEU A 194 22.36 -5.56 -17.68
N GLN A 195 23.37 -5.67 -16.81
CA GLN A 195 23.69 -4.68 -15.78
C GLN A 195 23.91 -3.28 -16.38
N LYS A 196 24.66 -3.19 -17.49
CA LYS A 196 24.90 -1.91 -18.19
C LYS A 196 23.59 -1.31 -18.72
N LYS A 197 22.64 -2.13 -19.19
CA LYS A 197 21.32 -1.68 -19.64
C LYS A 197 20.47 -1.15 -18.49
N LEU A 198 20.50 -1.81 -17.33
CA LEU A 198 19.83 -1.30 -16.12
C LEU A 198 20.40 0.04 -15.67
N TRP A 199 21.72 0.21 -15.69
CA TRP A 199 22.36 1.50 -15.40
C TRP A 199 21.89 2.60 -16.35
N MET A 200 21.77 2.32 -17.65
CA MET A 200 21.23 3.29 -18.61
C MET A 200 19.75 3.63 -18.34
N LYS A 201 18.93 2.64 -17.95
CA LYS A 201 17.55 2.90 -17.52
C LYS A 201 17.51 3.78 -16.27
N TRP A 202 18.36 3.54 -15.29
CA TRP A 202 18.44 4.34 -14.08
C TRP A 202 18.76 5.82 -14.34
N LEU A 203 19.60 6.14 -15.34
CA LEU A 203 19.90 7.53 -15.71
C LEU A 203 18.69 8.33 -16.22
N VAL A 204 17.68 7.64 -16.75
CA VAL A 204 16.50 8.26 -17.39
C VAL A 204 15.18 7.94 -16.68
N SER A 205 15.21 7.23 -15.55
CA SER A 205 14.02 6.86 -14.79
C SER A 205 14.18 7.11 -13.29
N LYS A 206 13.11 7.59 -12.65
CA LYS A 206 13.09 7.87 -11.20
C LYS A 206 13.31 6.61 -10.36
N ASN A 207 12.97 5.45 -10.93
CA ASN A 207 13.10 4.15 -10.33
C ASN A 207 13.23 3.10 -11.45
N TYR A 208 14.30 2.31 -11.42
CA TYR A 208 14.62 1.40 -12.54
C TYR A 208 13.76 0.13 -12.59
N VAL A 209 12.88 -0.13 -11.61
CA VAL A 209 12.11 -1.38 -11.54
C VAL A 209 10.60 -1.16 -11.38
N SER A 210 10.15 -0.04 -10.84
CA SER A 210 8.76 0.11 -10.39
C SER A 210 7.72 0.09 -11.52
N ASP A 211 8.04 0.66 -12.68
CA ASP A 211 7.18 0.61 -13.87
C ASP A 211 7.04 -0.82 -14.40
N TRP A 212 8.16 -1.54 -14.49
CA TRP A 212 8.18 -2.95 -14.89
C TRP A 212 7.51 -3.86 -13.89
N TRP A 213 7.70 -3.64 -12.58
CA TRP A 213 7.03 -4.39 -11.53
C TRP A 213 5.51 -4.25 -11.66
N LYS A 214 5.00 -3.03 -11.81
CA LYS A 214 3.57 -2.77 -12.01
C LYS A 214 3.04 -3.44 -13.28
N GLU A 215 3.72 -3.23 -14.40
CA GLU A 215 3.29 -3.71 -15.71
C GLU A 215 3.27 -5.25 -15.78
N ILE A 216 4.38 -5.90 -15.44
CA ILE A 216 4.55 -7.34 -15.66
C ILE A 216 3.79 -8.16 -14.63
N VAL A 217 3.84 -7.79 -13.35
CA VAL A 217 3.24 -8.60 -12.27
C VAL A 217 1.73 -8.40 -12.19
N TYR A 218 1.25 -7.16 -12.41
CA TYR A 218 -0.15 -6.85 -12.22
C TYR A 218 -0.86 -6.57 -13.54
N MET A 219 -0.40 -5.58 -14.32
CA MET A 219 -1.16 -5.13 -15.51
C MET A 219 -1.27 -6.22 -16.57
N ARG A 220 -0.28 -7.12 -16.69
CA ARG A 220 -0.32 -8.27 -17.61
C ARG A 220 -0.92 -9.54 -17.00
N TYR A 221 -1.30 -9.55 -15.73
CA TYR A 221 -2.05 -10.68 -15.16
C TYR A 221 -3.38 -10.84 -15.90
N ARG A 222 -3.69 -12.03 -16.42
CA ARG A 222 -4.85 -12.26 -17.33
C ARG A 222 -5.99 -13.06 -16.71
N SER A 223 -5.78 -13.70 -15.56
CA SER A 223 -6.83 -14.45 -14.84
C SER A 223 -7.68 -13.51 -13.96
N SER A 224 -8.39 -14.07 -12.98
CA SER A 224 -9.25 -13.32 -12.06
C SER A 224 -8.45 -12.40 -11.12
N LEU A 225 -8.90 -11.15 -10.97
CA LEU A 225 -8.30 -10.22 -9.99
C LEU A 225 -8.56 -10.63 -8.52
N ILE A 226 -9.44 -11.60 -8.24
CA ILE A 226 -9.59 -12.18 -6.89
C ILE A 226 -8.26 -12.75 -6.39
N ASN A 227 -7.43 -13.29 -7.29
CA ASN A 227 -6.13 -13.86 -6.94
C ASN A 227 -5.09 -12.80 -6.55
N THR A 228 -5.27 -11.55 -6.96
CA THR A 228 -4.28 -10.48 -6.75
C THR A 228 -4.74 -9.40 -5.78
N ASN A 229 -6.04 -9.15 -5.69
CA ASN A 229 -6.59 -8.14 -4.80
C ASN A 229 -6.43 -8.57 -3.35
N VAL A 230 -6.33 -7.58 -2.47
CA VAL A 230 -6.15 -7.78 -1.04
C VAL A 230 -7.40 -7.39 -0.28
N GLY A 231 -7.65 -8.06 0.83
CA GLY A 231 -8.85 -7.95 1.63
C GLY A 231 -8.56 -7.45 3.04
N CYS A 232 -9.60 -6.98 3.71
CA CYS A 232 -9.50 -6.41 5.03
C CYS A 232 -10.84 -6.57 5.75
N ALA A 233 -10.85 -7.36 6.82
CA ALA A 233 -12.03 -7.63 7.64
C ALA A 233 -12.23 -6.52 8.69
N ASP A 234 -13.36 -6.57 9.41
CA ASP A 234 -13.74 -5.50 10.31
C ASP A 234 -13.00 -5.53 11.65
N VAL A 235 -13.10 -4.45 12.43
CA VAL A 235 -12.63 -4.40 13.82
C VAL A 235 -13.34 -5.45 14.68
N ILE A 236 -12.62 -6.03 15.64
CA ILE A 236 -13.15 -7.09 16.50
C ILE A 236 -13.69 -6.51 17.81
N TYR A 237 -12.83 -5.80 18.55
CA TYR A 237 -13.12 -5.38 19.93
C TYR A 237 -13.69 -3.95 20.04
N GLN A 238 -13.47 -3.12 19.02
CA GLN A 238 -13.97 -1.76 19.00
C GLN A 238 -15.48 -1.75 18.80
N LYS A 239 -16.20 -1.07 19.69
CA LYS A 239 -17.65 -0.92 19.57
C LYS A 239 -17.99 0.03 18.42
N THR A 240 -18.83 -0.46 17.52
CA THR A 240 -19.33 0.27 16.35
C THR A 240 -20.86 0.20 16.33
N THR A 241 -21.50 0.96 15.44
CA THR A 241 -22.96 0.83 15.27
C THR A 241 -23.30 -0.45 14.51
N SER A 242 -24.38 -1.12 14.90
CA SER A 242 -24.94 -2.28 14.19
C SER A 242 -25.91 -1.88 13.08
N ILE A 243 -26.16 -0.58 12.88
CA ILE A 243 -27.03 -0.08 11.82
C ILE A 243 -26.22 0.05 10.52
N GLN A 244 -26.49 -0.83 9.56
CA GLN A 244 -25.80 -0.88 8.27
C GLN A 244 -25.73 0.48 7.57
N ALA A 245 -26.87 1.16 7.42
CA ALA A 245 -26.94 2.47 6.76
C ALA A 245 -26.13 3.55 7.49
N ALA A 246 -26.18 3.57 8.82
CA ALA A 246 -25.45 4.54 9.63
C ALA A 246 -23.94 4.37 9.47
N ARG A 247 -23.45 3.13 9.60
CA ARG A 247 -22.02 2.86 9.50
C ARG A 247 -21.50 3.10 8.09
N ALA A 248 -22.23 2.64 7.08
CA ALA A 248 -21.88 2.87 5.68
C ALA A 248 -21.77 4.36 5.35
N ALA A 249 -22.74 5.16 5.79
CA ALA A 249 -22.72 6.61 5.57
C ALA A 249 -21.51 7.27 6.24
N ASN A 250 -21.31 6.98 7.53
CA ASN A 250 -20.25 7.62 8.29
C ASN A 250 -18.85 7.23 7.81
N VAL A 251 -18.57 5.93 7.62
CA VAL A 251 -17.26 5.44 7.15
C VAL A 251 -16.91 6.00 5.78
N THR A 252 -17.85 6.02 4.83
CA THR A 252 -17.61 6.60 3.50
C THR A 252 -17.26 8.09 3.59
N LEU A 253 -18.00 8.87 4.39
CA LEU A 253 -17.74 10.31 4.53
C LEU A 253 -16.41 10.58 5.22
N ILE A 254 -16.03 9.78 6.23
CA ILE A 254 -14.72 9.85 6.88
C ILE A 254 -13.59 9.56 5.88
N ARG A 255 -13.72 8.53 5.04
CA ARG A 255 -12.73 8.23 3.99
C ARG A 255 -12.57 9.40 3.02
N LEU A 256 -13.67 10.07 2.65
CA LEU A 256 -13.62 11.24 1.79
C LEU A 256 -13.00 12.46 2.49
N GLN A 257 -13.20 12.58 3.80
CA GLN A 257 -12.50 13.56 4.62
C GLN A 257 -10.99 13.30 4.60
N PHE A 258 -10.54 12.05 4.80
CA PHE A 258 -9.13 11.67 4.64
C PHE A 258 -8.59 12.12 3.28
N CYS A 259 -9.29 11.78 2.18
CA CYS A 259 -8.87 12.19 0.84
C CYS A 259 -8.75 13.73 0.72
N ARG A 260 -9.71 14.48 1.27
CA ARG A 260 -9.67 15.94 1.23
C ARG A 260 -8.53 16.52 2.05
N GLU A 261 -8.26 15.96 3.23
CA GLU A 261 -7.15 16.39 4.10
C GLU A 261 -5.78 16.07 3.49
N THR A 262 -5.67 14.94 2.81
CA THR A 262 -4.45 14.49 2.13
C THR A 262 -4.21 15.24 0.83
N PHE A 263 -5.15 15.26 -0.12
CA PHE A 263 -4.90 15.74 -1.49
C PHE A 263 -5.27 17.21 -1.72
N VAL A 264 -6.28 17.72 -1.01
CA VAL A 264 -6.79 19.09 -1.23
C VAL A 264 -6.19 20.07 -0.24
N LYS A 265 -6.18 19.74 1.05
CA LYS A 265 -5.64 20.59 2.11
C LYS A 265 -4.14 20.33 2.37
N GLN A 266 -3.65 19.13 2.08
CA GLN A 266 -2.32 18.64 2.45
C GLN A 266 -1.96 18.93 3.92
N CYS A 267 -2.90 18.74 4.83
CA CYS A 267 -2.73 19.09 6.26
C CYS A 267 -2.27 17.92 7.14
N LEU A 268 -2.29 16.69 6.63
CA LEU A 268 -1.71 15.54 7.32
C LEU A 268 -0.17 15.57 7.26
N LYS A 269 0.49 14.97 8.26
CA LYS A 269 1.95 14.87 8.26
C LYS A 269 2.47 13.85 7.24
N PRO A 270 3.72 13.99 6.78
CA PRO A 270 4.37 12.96 5.99
C PRO A 270 4.36 11.63 6.73
N ILE A 271 4.21 10.54 5.99
CA ILE A 271 4.42 9.20 6.53
C ILE A 271 5.92 9.00 6.76
N THR A 272 6.27 8.45 7.93
CA THR A 272 7.66 8.27 8.31
C THR A 272 7.92 6.89 8.91
N LEU A 273 9.17 6.44 8.78
CA LEU A 273 9.72 5.30 9.52
C LEU A 273 10.75 5.84 10.51
N GLY A 274 10.43 5.83 11.80
CA GLY A 274 11.31 6.42 12.82
C GLY A 274 11.61 7.91 12.59
N GLY A 275 10.70 8.66 11.96
CA GLY A 275 10.91 10.05 11.58
C GLY A 275 11.53 10.24 10.19
N ILE A 276 12.02 9.20 9.52
CA ILE A 276 12.54 9.29 8.15
C ILE A 276 11.37 9.27 7.16
N PRO A 277 11.25 10.27 6.25
CA PRO A 277 10.12 10.37 5.33
C PRO A 277 10.06 9.21 4.34
N LEU A 278 8.84 8.73 4.06
CA LEU A 278 8.56 7.68 3.07
C LEU A 278 7.83 8.25 1.84
N CYS A 279 8.03 7.61 0.69
CA CYS A 279 7.38 7.96 -0.56
C CYS A 279 5.86 7.88 -0.44
N ALA A 280 5.17 8.94 -0.87
CA ALA A 280 3.72 9.06 -0.81
C ALA A 280 3.03 8.77 -2.16
N ASN A 281 3.75 8.33 -3.19
CA ASN A 281 3.18 8.17 -4.53
C ASN A 281 2.08 7.13 -4.64
N GLN A 282 2.14 6.06 -3.83
CA GLN A 282 1.05 5.08 -3.78
C GLN A 282 -0.29 5.68 -3.32
N TYR A 283 -0.29 6.74 -2.49
CA TYR A 283 -1.53 7.45 -2.15
C TYR A 283 -2.11 8.13 -3.38
N THR A 284 -1.27 8.75 -4.20
CA THR A 284 -1.70 9.33 -5.48
C THR A 284 -2.27 8.24 -6.36
N ASP A 285 -1.59 7.12 -6.54
CA ASP A 285 -2.05 6.01 -7.38
C ASP A 285 -3.34 5.38 -6.88
N TYR A 286 -3.56 5.31 -5.56
CA TYR A 286 -4.81 4.85 -4.96
C TYR A 286 -5.96 5.86 -5.13
N HIS A 287 -5.66 7.16 -5.10
CA HIS A 287 -6.69 8.20 -5.16
C HIS A 287 -7.10 8.52 -6.59
N ARG A 288 -8.40 8.43 -6.90
CA ARG A 288 -9.00 8.84 -8.19
C ARG A 288 -8.30 8.19 -9.40
N SER A 289 -8.22 6.87 -9.34
CA SER A 289 -7.71 6.04 -10.43
C SER A 289 -8.64 4.83 -10.65
N LEU A 290 -8.47 4.19 -11.80
CA LEU A 290 -9.15 2.95 -12.15
C LEU A 290 -8.21 2.07 -12.97
N ARG A 291 -8.24 0.76 -12.74
CA ARG A 291 -7.62 -0.21 -13.62
C ARG A 291 -8.59 -0.56 -14.75
N VAL A 292 -8.24 -0.22 -15.98
CA VAL A 292 -9.06 -0.51 -17.17
C VAL A 292 -8.55 -1.79 -17.82
N PRO A 293 -9.41 -2.78 -18.09
CA PRO A 293 -9.00 -4.02 -18.75
C PRO A 293 -8.54 -3.76 -20.18
N GLY A 294 -7.41 -4.34 -20.57
CA GLY A 294 -6.90 -4.30 -21.93
C GLY A 294 -6.66 -5.70 -22.50
N LYS A 295 -6.48 -5.79 -23.82
CA LYS A 295 -6.34 -7.09 -24.51
C LYS A 295 -5.11 -7.89 -24.05
N VAL A 296 -3.98 -7.21 -23.88
CA VAL A 296 -2.69 -7.82 -23.51
C VAL A 296 -2.21 -7.35 -22.15
N SER A 297 -2.32 -6.05 -21.89
CA SER A 297 -2.04 -5.42 -20.60
C SER A 297 -3.19 -4.49 -20.24
N ASP A 298 -3.52 -4.43 -18.96
CA ASP A 298 -4.43 -3.44 -18.41
C ASP A 298 -3.75 -2.09 -18.26
N GLU A 299 -4.52 -1.03 -18.05
CA GLU A 299 -3.98 0.32 -17.88
C GLU A 299 -4.54 0.98 -16.64
N MET A 300 -3.67 1.64 -15.86
CA MET A 300 -4.14 2.48 -14.77
C MET A 300 -4.43 3.89 -15.29
N VAL A 301 -5.70 4.30 -15.23
CA VAL A 301 -6.14 5.62 -15.70
C VAL A 301 -6.46 6.56 -14.54
N ARG A 302 -6.25 7.87 -14.75
CA ARG A 302 -6.64 8.92 -13.82
C ARG A 302 -8.09 9.32 -14.09
N LEU A 303 -8.90 9.34 -13.04
CA LEU A 303 -10.31 9.70 -13.14
C LEU A 303 -10.50 11.23 -13.02
N PRO A 304 -11.48 11.83 -13.71
CA PRO A 304 -11.82 13.25 -13.55
C PRO A 304 -12.34 13.56 -12.13
N GLU A 305 -12.75 14.80 -11.86
CA GLU A 305 -13.41 15.11 -10.58
C GLU A 305 -14.82 14.50 -10.55
N ALA A 306 -15.25 14.00 -9.39
CA ALA A 306 -16.60 13.44 -9.19
C ALA A 306 -17.24 13.96 -7.90
N ARG A 307 -18.56 13.81 -7.80
CA ARG A 307 -19.38 14.30 -6.68
C ARG A 307 -20.37 13.26 -6.17
N HIS A 308 -20.25 12.03 -6.64
CA HIS A 308 -21.16 10.94 -6.32
C HIS A 308 -20.39 9.72 -5.85
N VAL A 309 -21.12 8.87 -5.13
CA VAL A 309 -20.75 7.48 -4.86
C VAL A 309 -21.70 6.58 -5.61
N VAL A 310 -21.35 5.30 -5.69
CA VAL A 310 -22.23 4.27 -6.21
C VAL A 310 -22.50 3.24 -5.13
N VAL A 311 -23.76 2.79 -5.06
CA VAL A 311 -24.24 1.82 -4.09
C VAL A 311 -24.79 0.61 -4.82
N PHE A 312 -24.34 -0.59 -4.45
CA PHE A 312 -24.92 -1.87 -4.82
C PHE A 312 -25.74 -2.40 -3.64
N CYS A 313 -27.00 -2.74 -3.87
CA CYS A 313 -27.89 -3.30 -2.87
C CYS A 313 -28.85 -4.28 -3.55
N LYS A 314 -28.99 -5.50 -3.03
CA LYS A 314 -29.91 -6.55 -3.55
C LYS A 314 -29.92 -6.65 -5.09
N GLY A 315 -28.73 -6.77 -5.69
CA GLY A 315 -28.56 -6.90 -7.15
C GLY A 315 -28.71 -5.60 -7.96
N CYS A 316 -29.04 -4.47 -7.33
CA CYS A 316 -29.32 -3.20 -8.00
C CYS A 316 -28.23 -2.15 -7.77
N TRP A 317 -27.92 -1.36 -8.80
CA TRP A 317 -26.95 -0.27 -8.77
C TRP A 317 -27.60 1.12 -8.69
N TYR A 318 -27.05 1.97 -7.83
CA TYR A 318 -27.51 3.34 -7.60
C TYR A 318 -26.37 4.35 -7.62
N LYS A 319 -26.63 5.52 -8.20
CA LYS A 319 -25.79 6.70 -8.07
C LYS A 319 -26.36 7.63 -7.02
N VAL A 320 -25.50 8.09 -6.12
CA VAL A 320 -25.88 9.03 -5.06
C VAL A 320 -24.96 10.23 -5.07
N ASN A 321 -25.52 11.41 -5.34
CA ASN A 321 -24.81 12.68 -5.20
C ASN A 321 -24.63 13.02 -3.72
N ILE A 322 -23.38 13.03 -3.25
CA ILE A 322 -23.04 13.24 -1.83
C ILE A 322 -22.62 14.67 -1.50
N PHE A 323 -22.95 15.62 -2.38
CA PHE A 323 -22.68 17.04 -2.15
C PHE A 323 -23.95 17.88 -2.35
N HIS A 324 -24.40 18.53 -1.28
CA HIS A 324 -25.41 19.59 -1.36
C HIS A 324 -24.74 20.94 -1.64
N GLY A 325 -24.88 21.45 -2.87
CA GLY A 325 -24.21 22.69 -3.29
C GLY A 325 -22.69 22.56 -3.35
N ARG A 326 -21.98 22.98 -2.28
CA ARG A 326 -20.52 22.77 -2.13
C ARG A 326 -20.16 22.04 -0.83
N ARG A 327 -21.16 21.74 0.01
CA ARG A 327 -21.03 21.05 1.30
C ARG A 327 -21.15 19.55 1.04
N LEU A 328 -20.29 18.76 1.66
CA LEU A 328 -20.43 17.30 1.72
C LEU A 328 -21.67 16.98 2.59
N LEU A 329 -22.45 15.97 2.24
CA LEU A 329 -23.57 15.55 3.10
C LEU A 329 -23.10 15.29 4.54
N ARG A 330 -23.99 15.56 5.49
CA ARG A 330 -23.82 15.13 6.88
C ARG A 330 -24.06 13.61 6.96
N PRO A 331 -23.43 12.91 7.93
CA PRO A 331 -23.66 11.48 8.13
C PRO A 331 -25.15 11.10 8.22
N ALA A 332 -25.95 11.82 9.01
CA ALA A 332 -27.40 11.57 9.13
C ALA A 332 -28.19 11.76 7.81
N GLU A 333 -27.78 12.73 6.98
CA GLU A 333 -28.39 12.95 5.66
C GLU A 333 -28.10 11.76 4.74
N PHE A 334 -26.86 11.29 4.71
CA PHE A 334 -26.45 10.19 3.83
C PHE A 334 -26.96 8.83 4.33
N GLU A 335 -27.00 8.61 5.64
CA GLU A 335 -27.63 7.44 6.25
C GLU A 335 -29.08 7.30 5.78
N ARG A 336 -29.85 8.40 5.81
CA ARG A 336 -31.26 8.36 5.36
C ARG A 336 -31.38 7.97 3.89
N VAL A 337 -30.42 8.37 3.04
CA VAL A 337 -30.39 7.94 1.63
C VAL A 337 -30.12 6.45 1.53
N LEU A 338 -29.13 5.93 2.26
CA LEU A 338 -28.79 4.50 2.23
C LEU A 338 -29.92 3.64 2.79
N GLN A 339 -30.58 4.08 3.87
CA GLN A 339 -31.76 3.39 4.41
C GLN A 339 -32.90 3.36 3.40
N ASN A 340 -33.17 4.47 2.71
CA ASN A 340 -34.17 4.50 1.64
C ASN A 340 -33.85 3.53 0.49
N ILE A 341 -32.57 3.33 0.17
CA ILE A 341 -32.15 2.31 -0.81
C ILE A 341 -32.50 0.92 -0.25
N ILE A 342 -32.01 0.57 0.94
CA ILE A 342 -32.24 -0.75 1.58
C ILE A 342 -33.73 -1.13 1.61
N ASP A 343 -34.59 -0.17 1.99
CA ASP A 343 -36.02 -0.36 2.18
C ASP A 343 -36.81 -0.46 0.86
N LYS A 344 -36.31 0.15 -0.22
CA LYS A 344 -37.07 0.36 -1.47
C LYS A 344 -36.42 -0.22 -2.71
N THR A 345 -35.33 -0.98 -2.57
CA THR A 345 -34.70 -1.66 -3.70
C THR A 345 -35.70 -2.62 -4.37
N PRO A 346 -35.96 -2.49 -5.69
CA PRO A 346 -36.81 -3.40 -6.43
C PRO A 346 -36.05 -4.69 -6.78
N GLU A 347 -36.73 -5.63 -7.44
CA GLU A 347 -36.06 -6.75 -8.08
C GLU A 347 -35.05 -6.27 -9.14
N PRO A 348 -33.86 -6.89 -9.23
CA PRO A 348 -32.85 -6.53 -10.21
C PRO A 348 -33.32 -6.83 -11.64
N LEU A 349 -32.73 -6.13 -12.62
CA LEU A 349 -32.89 -6.53 -14.02
C LEU A 349 -32.23 -7.89 -14.25
N ASP A 350 -32.69 -8.59 -15.28
CA ASP A 350 -32.15 -9.89 -15.66
C ASP A 350 -30.61 -9.83 -15.85
N HIS A 351 -29.89 -10.67 -15.09
CA HIS A 351 -28.41 -10.75 -14.97
C HIS A 351 -27.70 -9.53 -14.34
N GLU A 352 -28.42 -8.51 -13.90
CA GLU A 352 -27.79 -7.33 -13.28
C GLU A 352 -27.10 -7.66 -11.96
N GLU A 353 -27.66 -8.57 -11.17
CA GLU A 353 -27.11 -8.98 -9.89
C GLU A 353 -25.63 -9.38 -10.00
N HIS A 354 -25.29 -10.12 -11.06
CA HIS A 354 -23.94 -10.63 -11.30
C HIS A 354 -23.10 -9.74 -12.23
N LEU A 355 -23.57 -8.56 -12.63
CA LEU A 355 -22.90 -7.68 -13.58
C LEU A 355 -21.43 -7.41 -13.22
N SER A 356 -21.14 -7.17 -11.94
CA SER A 356 -19.79 -6.88 -11.43
C SER A 356 -18.85 -8.08 -11.49
N ALA A 357 -19.36 -9.31 -11.67
CA ALA A 357 -18.53 -10.48 -11.91
C ALA A 357 -17.66 -10.32 -13.16
N LEU A 358 -18.07 -9.51 -14.14
CA LEU A 358 -17.23 -9.14 -15.28
C LEU A 358 -15.87 -8.56 -14.86
N THR A 359 -15.80 -7.82 -13.74
CA THR A 359 -14.53 -7.28 -13.22
C THR A 359 -13.69 -8.32 -12.48
N ALA A 360 -14.33 -9.36 -11.94
CA ALA A 360 -13.70 -10.45 -11.21
C ALA A 360 -13.31 -11.62 -12.13
N GLY A 361 -13.93 -11.78 -13.30
CA GLY A 361 -13.64 -12.83 -14.26
C GLY A 361 -12.34 -12.63 -15.05
N PRO A 362 -12.14 -13.41 -16.14
CA PRO A 362 -10.95 -13.31 -16.98
C PRO A 362 -10.77 -11.93 -17.61
N ARG A 363 -9.56 -11.36 -17.54
CA ARG A 363 -9.29 -9.99 -18.04
C ARG A 363 -9.55 -9.82 -19.54
N PRO A 364 -9.21 -10.77 -20.43
CA PRO A 364 -9.52 -10.65 -21.85
C PRO A 364 -11.03 -10.61 -22.15
N LEU A 365 -11.83 -11.39 -21.41
CA LEU A 365 -13.29 -11.36 -21.52
C LEU A 365 -13.81 -9.98 -21.14
N TRP A 366 -13.38 -9.46 -20.00
CA TRP A 366 -13.79 -8.14 -19.54
C TRP A 366 -13.38 -7.04 -20.51
N ALA A 367 -12.13 -7.06 -21.01
CA ALA A 367 -11.65 -6.09 -22.00
C ALA A 367 -12.54 -6.06 -23.25
N ARG A 368 -12.89 -7.24 -23.80
CA ARG A 368 -13.75 -7.35 -24.99
C ARG A 368 -15.15 -6.81 -24.72
N ILE A 369 -15.79 -7.27 -23.65
CA ILE A 369 -17.18 -6.92 -23.33
C ILE A 369 -17.30 -5.45 -22.94
N ARG A 370 -16.37 -4.92 -22.13
CA ARG A 370 -16.31 -3.50 -21.79
C ARG A 370 -16.23 -2.61 -23.02
N THR A 371 -15.36 -2.93 -23.99
CA THR A 371 -15.23 -2.15 -25.23
C THR A 371 -16.48 -2.25 -26.10
N ASN A 372 -16.99 -3.47 -26.33
CA ASN A 372 -18.02 -3.70 -27.33
C ASN A 372 -19.42 -3.38 -26.83
N LYS A 373 -19.73 -3.63 -25.56
CA LYS A 373 -21.09 -3.59 -24.98
C LYS A 373 -21.30 -2.45 -24.00
N PHE A 374 -20.22 -1.94 -23.39
CA PHE A 374 -20.27 -0.80 -22.48
C PHE A 374 -19.58 0.47 -23.04
N GLY A 375 -19.22 0.46 -24.33
CA GLY A 375 -18.60 1.59 -25.02
C GLY A 375 -19.58 2.66 -25.53
N HIS A 376 -20.89 2.40 -25.51
CA HIS A 376 -21.94 3.29 -26.04
C HIS A 376 -23.28 3.10 -25.31
N GLY A 377 -24.24 3.98 -25.61
CA GLY A 377 -25.62 3.90 -25.11
C GLY A 377 -25.75 3.95 -23.59
N LEU A 378 -26.83 3.36 -23.08
CA LEU A 378 -27.20 3.33 -21.67
C LEU A 378 -26.12 2.66 -20.79
N ASN A 379 -25.55 1.54 -21.26
CA ASN A 379 -24.50 0.81 -20.55
C ASN A 379 -23.26 1.68 -20.28
N ARG A 380 -22.87 2.53 -21.25
CA ARG A 380 -21.73 3.43 -21.08
C ARG A 380 -21.99 4.47 -20.01
N GLU A 381 -23.19 5.04 -19.96
CA GLU A 381 -23.55 6.07 -18.97
C GLU A 381 -23.52 5.49 -17.56
N SER A 382 -24.18 4.35 -17.36
CA SER A 382 -24.16 3.62 -16.08
C SER A 382 -22.74 3.18 -15.69
N LEU A 383 -21.97 2.58 -16.60
CA LEU A 383 -20.58 2.17 -16.33
C LEU A 383 -19.70 3.38 -15.96
N ALA A 384 -19.84 4.50 -16.67
CA ALA A 384 -19.09 5.71 -16.38
C ALA A 384 -19.40 6.26 -14.98
N ASP A 385 -20.65 6.14 -14.53
CA ASP A 385 -21.02 6.53 -13.17
C ASP A 385 -20.40 5.62 -12.11
N ILE A 386 -20.34 4.29 -12.33
CA ILE A 386 -19.65 3.34 -11.43
C ILE A 386 -18.14 3.62 -11.40
N GLU A 387 -17.49 3.61 -12.56
CA GLU A 387 -16.04 3.76 -12.70
C GLU A 387 -15.56 5.10 -12.12
N ASN A 388 -16.30 6.18 -12.39
CA ASN A 388 -15.94 7.52 -11.94
C ASN A 388 -16.36 7.83 -10.49
N ALA A 389 -17.08 6.92 -9.80
CA ALA A 389 -17.54 7.13 -8.43
C ALA A 389 -16.39 7.44 -7.46
N LEU A 390 -16.68 8.23 -6.43
CA LEU A 390 -15.73 8.55 -5.35
C LEU A 390 -15.43 7.32 -4.48
N GLU A 391 -16.43 6.48 -4.26
CA GLU A 391 -16.36 5.20 -3.56
C GLU A 391 -17.49 4.29 -4.10
N ILE A 392 -17.27 2.98 -4.06
CA ILE A 392 -18.31 1.97 -4.33
C ILE A 392 -18.66 1.29 -3.01
N ILE A 393 -19.96 1.26 -2.68
CA ILE A 393 -20.50 0.74 -1.44
C ILE A 393 -21.38 -0.48 -1.78
N PHE A 394 -21.06 -1.63 -1.20
CA PHE A 394 -21.91 -2.81 -1.23
C PHE A 394 -22.67 -2.90 0.10
N LEU A 395 -24.00 -2.91 0.01
CA LEU A 395 -24.90 -3.16 1.13
C LEU A 395 -25.33 -4.62 1.07
N ASP A 396 -24.59 -5.45 1.81
CA ASP A 396 -24.77 -6.90 1.88
C ASP A 396 -25.93 -7.24 2.83
N ASP A 397 -26.79 -8.17 2.46
CA ASP A 397 -27.99 -8.54 3.21
C ASP A 397 -27.74 -9.66 4.24
N GLU A 398 -26.52 -10.20 4.24
CA GLU A 398 -26.05 -11.19 5.21
C GLU A 398 -25.57 -10.52 6.50
N ASP A 399 -25.84 -11.15 7.64
CA ASP A 399 -25.24 -10.81 8.93
C ASP A 399 -23.89 -11.51 9.08
N ARG A 400 -22.86 -10.79 9.53
CA ARG A 400 -21.51 -11.35 9.77
C ARG A 400 -21.07 -11.09 11.20
N PHE A 401 -20.25 -11.95 11.77
CA PHE A 401 -19.89 -11.84 13.18
C PHE A 401 -18.44 -12.24 13.41
N TYR A 402 -17.91 -11.76 14.53
CA TYR A 402 -16.73 -12.34 15.16
C TYR A 402 -17.15 -13.09 16.42
N ASP A 403 -16.59 -14.27 16.62
CA ASP A 403 -16.74 -15.07 17.84
C ASP A 403 -15.40 -15.72 18.17
N GLU A 404 -14.90 -15.49 19.38
CA GLU A 404 -13.61 -16.04 19.83
C GLU A 404 -13.63 -17.57 19.91
N ASN A 405 -14.80 -18.17 20.13
CA ASN A 405 -14.96 -19.62 20.24
C ASN A 405 -15.27 -20.28 18.89
N ASP A 406 -15.57 -19.49 17.86
CA ASP A 406 -15.89 -19.97 16.51
C ASP A 406 -15.25 -19.05 15.46
N THR A 407 -13.98 -19.35 15.17
CA THR A 407 -13.16 -18.58 14.21
C THR A 407 -13.71 -18.59 12.79
N SER A 408 -14.54 -19.58 12.42
CA SER A 408 -15.12 -19.70 11.08
C SER A 408 -16.00 -18.50 10.70
N LYS A 409 -16.58 -17.82 11.69
CA LYS A 409 -17.37 -16.59 11.46
C LYS A 409 -16.52 -15.43 10.94
N TYR A 410 -15.29 -15.31 11.44
CA TYR A 410 -14.35 -14.29 10.97
C TYR A 410 -13.65 -14.71 9.68
N ASP A 411 -13.47 -16.02 9.46
CA ASP A 411 -13.02 -16.55 8.17
C ASP A 411 -13.96 -16.13 7.04
N HIS A 412 -15.27 -16.19 7.29
CA HIS A 412 -16.30 -15.72 6.36
C HIS A 412 -16.20 -14.22 6.07
N GLU A 413 -15.84 -13.38 7.05
CA GLU A 413 -15.58 -11.96 6.80
C GLU A 413 -14.42 -11.72 5.85
N TYR A 414 -13.31 -12.45 6.03
CA TYR A 414 -12.17 -12.37 5.13
C TYR A 414 -12.48 -12.92 3.73
N ALA A 415 -13.20 -14.03 3.65
CA ALA A 415 -13.70 -14.59 2.39
C ALA A 415 -14.51 -13.54 1.60
N ARG A 416 -15.50 -12.91 2.26
CA ARG A 416 -16.27 -11.79 1.71
C ARG A 416 -15.38 -10.60 1.29
N ALA A 417 -14.37 -10.25 2.09
CA ALA A 417 -13.46 -9.16 1.77
C ALA A 417 -12.55 -9.44 0.56
N LEU A 418 -12.19 -10.71 0.32
CA LEU A 418 -11.24 -11.11 -0.71
C LEU A 418 -11.92 -11.39 -2.05
N HIS A 419 -13.03 -12.13 -2.04
CA HIS A 419 -13.69 -12.58 -3.27
C HIS A 419 -15.14 -12.11 -3.42
N GLY A 420 -15.81 -11.64 -2.36
CA GLY A 420 -17.19 -11.13 -2.39
C GLY A 420 -18.15 -12.02 -3.18
N ASN A 421 -18.15 -13.34 -2.91
CA ASN A 421 -18.92 -14.35 -3.66
C ASN A 421 -18.68 -14.43 -5.19
N GLY A 422 -17.64 -13.78 -5.71
CA GLY A 422 -17.36 -13.71 -7.14
C GLY A 422 -18.08 -12.57 -7.86
N TYR A 423 -18.95 -11.81 -7.20
CA TYR A 423 -19.71 -10.72 -7.84
C TYR A 423 -19.90 -9.47 -6.97
N GLN A 424 -19.88 -9.56 -5.64
CA GLN A 424 -20.02 -8.41 -4.73
C GLN A 424 -18.71 -7.63 -4.57
N LEU A 425 -17.96 -7.47 -5.66
CA LEU A 425 -16.73 -6.68 -5.76
C LEU A 425 -16.69 -5.94 -7.09
N TRP A 426 -16.08 -4.76 -7.09
CA TRP A 426 -15.63 -4.12 -8.32
C TRP A 426 -14.11 -4.13 -8.36
N CYS A 427 -13.53 -5.23 -8.84
CA CYS A 427 -12.10 -5.53 -8.65
C CYS A 427 -11.15 -4.52 -9.31
N ASP A 428 -11.64 -3.76 -10.29
CA ASP A 428 -10.89 -2.72 -11.01
C ASP A 428 -10.68 -1.43 -10.18
N LYS A 429 -11.43 -1.26 -9.09
CA LYS A 429 -11.38 -0.06 -8.25
C LYS A 429 -10.27 -0.17 -7.21
N PRO A 430 -9.48 0.89 -6.95
CA PRO A 430 -8.47 0.88 -5.89
C PRO A 430 -8.99 0.48 -4.51
N SER A 431 -10.28 0.74 -4.25
CA SER A 431 -10.99 0.26 -3.07
C SER A 431 -12.47 0.07 -3.33
N VAL A 432 -13.08 -0.91 -2.66
CA VAL A 432 -14.53 -1.03 -2.50
C VAL A 432 -14.88 -1.41 -1.06
N TYR A 433 -16.00 -0.90 -0.56
CA TYR A 433 -16.44 -1.08 0.83
C TYR A 433 -17.71 -1.92 0.90
N ILE A 434 -17.71 -2.93 1.77
CA ILE A 434 -18.83 -3.86 1.95
C ILE A 434 -19.31 -3.77 3.39
N PHE A 435 -20.59 -3.52 3.57
CA PHE A 435 -21.25 -3.43 4.87
C PHE A 435 -22.28 -4.54 4.99
N SER A 436 -22.15 -5.42 5.99
CA SER A 436 -23.18 -6.42 6.30
C SER A 436 -24.43 -5.77 6.87
N LYS A 437 -25.52 -6.53 6.92
CA LYS A 437 -26.81 -6.10 7.47
C LYS A 437 -26.72 -5.64 8.92
N ASN A 438 -25.87 -6.25 9.73
CA ASN A 438 -25.55 -5.81 11.10
C ASN A 438 -24.39 -4.81 11.19
N GLY A 439 -24.06 -4.13 10.09
CA GLY A 439 -23.11 -3.02 10.07
C GLY A 439 -21.65 -3.40 10.22
N ARG A 440 -21.22 -4.64 9.94
CA ARG A 440 -19.78 -4.96 9.88
C ARG A 440 -19.15 -4.52 8.57
N PHE A 441 -17.95 -3.95 8.67
CA PHE A 441 -17.26 -3.26 7.59
C PHE A 441 -15.99 -3.98 7.10
N SER A 442 -16.09 -4.59 5.93
CA SER A 442 -14.96 -5.16 5.20
C SER A 442 -14.64 -4.35 3.95
N SER A 443 -13.42 -4.48 3.43
CA SER A 443 -13.03 -3.76 2.22
C SER A 443 -11.99 -4.50 1.39
N ASN A 444 -12.10 -4.39 0.07
CA ASN A 444 -11.17 -4.97 -0.91
C ASN A 444 -10.37 -3.86 -1.59
N ALA A 445 -9.12 -4.13 -1.95
CA ALA A 445 -8.26 -3.18 -2.64
C ALA A 445 -7.51 -3.82 -3.82
N GLU A 446 -7.46 -3.09 -4.93
CA GLU A 446 -6.69 -3.46 -6.13
C GLU A 446 -5.19 -3.26 -5.87
N HIS A 447 -4.44 -4.36 -5.87
CA HIS A 447 -3.08 -4.37 -5.31
C HIS A 447 -2.03 -3.71 -6.21
N SER A 448 -2.31 -3.50 -7.51
CA SER A 448 -1.33 -2.92 -8.44
C SER A 448 -0.94 -1.48 -8.12
N VAL A 449 -1.76 -0.75 -7.37
CA VAL A 449 -1.51 0.65 -7.00
C VAL A 449 -1.19 0.89 -5.54
N VAL A 450 -1.40 -0.11 -4.69
CA VAL A 450 -1.34 0.08 -3.23
C VAL A 450 -0.77 -1.15 -2.52
N ASP A 451 0.19 -0.94 -1.63
CA ASP A 451 0.67 -1.93 -0.67
C ASP A 451 -0.09 -1.80 0.66
N ALA A 452 -0.11 -2.88 1.45
CA ALA A 452 -0.89 -2.99 2.69
C ALA A 452 -0.74 -1.79 3.64
N MET A 453 0.47 -1.25 3.80
CA MET A 453 0.76 -0.13 4.69
C MET A 453 -0.10 1.13 4.38
N ILE A 454 -0.33 1.42 3.11
CA ILE A 454 -1.13 2.57 2.67
C ILE A 454 -2.59 2.36 3.02
N TYR A 455 -3.07 1.13 2.82
CA TYR A 455 -4.44 0.75 3.08
C TYR A 455 -4.75 0.71 4.57
N VAL A 456 -3.84 0.14 5.37
CA VAL A 456 -3.92 0.15 6.84
C VAL A 456 -3.94 1.58 7.37
N HIS A 457 -3.14 2.50 6.81
CA HIS A 457 -3.18 3.90 7.20
C HIS A 457 -4.59 4.52 7.03
N ILE A 458 -5.24 4.28 5.89
CA ILE A 458 -6.60 4.79 5.65
C ILE A 458 -7.59 4.18 6.65
N ARG A 459 -7.47 2.88 6.93
CA ARG A 459 -8.34 2.18 7.89
C ARG A 459 -8.13 2.65 9.32
N GLU A 460 -6.90 2.95 9.72
CA GLU A 460 -6.61 3.56 11.02
C GLU A 460 -7.22 4.96 11.16
N TYR A 461 -7.27 5.73 10.06
CA TYR A 461 -7.98 7.01 10.04
C TYR A 461 -9.46 6.82 10.31
N VAL A 462 -10.10 5.89 9.60
CA VAL A 462 -11.53 5.57 9.81
C VAL A 462 -11.78 5.16 11.25
N LYS A 463 -11.00 4.20 11.74
CA LYS A 463 -11.11 3.64 13.08
C LYS A 463 -10.98 4.70 14.18
N TYR A 464 -9.99 5.59 14.05
CA TYR A 464 -9.79 6.70 14.99
C TYR A 464 -10.99 7.65 15.00
N GLN A 465 -11.49 8.03 13.82
CA GLN A 465 -12.63 8.94 13.72
C GLN A 465 -13.91 8.31 14.26
N GLU A 466 -14.16 7.02 14.01
CA GLU A 466 -15.31 6.30 14.58
C GLU A 466 -15.27 6.24 16.11
N GLU A 467 -14.10 5.96 16.70
CA GLU A 467 -13.99 5.84 18.15
C GLU A 467 -14.05 7.20 18.87
N PHE A 468 -13.24 8.17 18.41
CA PHE A 468 -12.92 9.36 19.22
C PHE A 468 -13.70 10.62 18.84
N VAL A 469 -14.39 10.62 17.70
CA VAL A 469 -15.27 11.74 17.29
C VAL A 469 -16.74 11.44 17.61
N HIS A 470 -17.04 10.22 18.08
CA HIS A 470 -18.38 9.75 18.47
C HIS A 470 -19.47 10.13 17.46
N PRO A 471 -19.39 9.58 16.23
CA PRO A 471 -20.27 9.98 15.14
C PRO A 471 -21.71 9.47 15.29
N TYR A 472 -21.99 8.61 16.28
CA TYR A 472 -23.27 7.94 16.46
C TYR A 472 -23.99 8.39 17.75
N THR A 473 -25.32 8.43 17.71
CA THR A 473 -26.20 8.62 18.86
C THR A 473 -26.28 7.34 19.71
N LYS A 474 -26.94 7.41 20.87
CA LYS A 474 -27.05 6.25 21.79
C LYS A 474 -27.78 5.05 21.18
N ASP A 475 -28.70 5.30 20.26
CA ASP A 475 -29.47 4.34 19.46
C ASP A 475 -28.73 3.89 18.18
N GLY A 476 -27.51 4.39 17.93
CA GLY A 476 -26.63 3.90 16.86
C GLY A 476 -26.77 4.61 15.51
N HIS A 477 -27.69 5.58 15.40
CA HIS A 477 -27.84 6.40 14.19
C HIS A 477 -26.75 7.47 14.10
N CYS A 478 -26.49 7.99 12.90
CA CYS A 478 -25.56 9.08 12.71
C CYS A 478 -26.04 10.36 13.39
N THR A 479 -25.10 11.10 13.98
CA THR A 479 -25.33 12.44 14.50
C THR A 479 -25.49 13.48 13.38
N GLY A 480 -26.20 14.57 13.68
CA GLY A 480 -26.35 15.75 12.83
C GLY A 480 -27.78 15.98 12.32
N GLU A 481 -28.12 17.25 12.08
CA GLU A 481 -29.44 17.63 11.57
C GLU A 481 -29.59 17.31 10.08
N ILE A 482 -30.75 16.80 9.70
CA ILE A 482 -31.11 16.50 8.30
C ILE A 482 -31.71 17.76 7.67
N GLU A 483 -30.96 18.40 6.76
CA GLU A 483 -31.49 19.51 5.94
C GLU A 483 -31.97 19.02 4.57
N VAL A 484 -31.28 18.03 4.01
CA VAL A 484 -31.57 17.48 2.69
C VAL A 484 -31.35 15.97 2.65
N VAL A 485 -32.20 15.28 1.91
CA VAL A 485 -32.04 13.86 1.59
C VAL A 485 -32.06 13.73 0.06
N PRO A 486 -30.89 13.68 -0.59
CA PRO A 486 -30.82 13.52 -2.05
C PRO A 486 -31.51 12.24 -2.52
N SER A 487 -32.08 12.26 -3.73
CA SER A 487 -32.57 11.05 -4.37
C SER A 487 -31.42 10.15 -4.81
N ALA A 488 -31.57 8.84 -4.64
CA ALA A 488 -30.73 7.84 -5.27
C ALA A 488 -31.23 7.59 -6.70
N GLU A 489 -30.35 7.72 -7.68
CA GLU A 489 -30.66 7.48 -9.09
C GLU A 489 -30.35 6.03 -9.43
N ARG A 490 -31.34 5.28 -9.93
CA ARG A 490 -31.17 3.90 -10.34
C ARG A 490 -30.37 3.85 -11.65
N LEU A 491 -29.26 3.11 -11.67
CA LEU A 491 -28.52 2.84 -12.90
C LEU A 491 -29.23 1.73 -13.67
N LEU A 492 -29.39 1.89 -14.99
CA LEU A 492 -30.10 0.93 -15.83
C LEU A 492 -29.15 0.34 -16.88
N TRP A 493 -29.54 -0.80 -17.44
CA TRP A 493 -28.71 -1.59 -18.34
C TRP A 493 -29.50 -2.09 -19.54
N ASP A 494 -28.83 -2.11 -20.69
CA ASP A 494 -29.28 -2.77 -21.91
C ASP A 494 -28.40 -4.00 -22.13
N LEU A 495 -28.82 -5.12 -21.52
CA LEU A 495 -28.05 -6.37 -21.52
C LEU A 495 -28.59 -7.30 -22.61
N ASP A 496 -27.87 -7.38 -23.73
CA ASP A 496 -28.17 -8.34 -24.80
C ASP A 496 -27.71 -9.76 -24.44
N THR A 497 -28.06 -10.74 -25.29
CA THR A 497 -27.73 -12.15 -25.08
C THR A 497 -26.23 -12.40 -24.94
N GLU A 498 -25.39 -11.71 -25.72
CA GLU A 498 -23.94 -11.85 -25.63
C GLU A 498 -23.41 -11.32 -24.29
N THR A 499 -23.93 -10.18 -23.84
CA THR A 499 -23.54 -9.57 -22.57
C THR A 499 -23.94 -10.46 -21.39
N LYS A 500 -25.15 -11.02 -21.42
CA LYS A 500 -25.65 -11.96 -20.41
C LYS A 500 -24.79 -13.22 -20.33
N SER A 501 -24.51 -13.84 -21.48
CA SER A 501 -23.61 -15.01 -21.55
C SER A 501 -22.22 -14.72 -21.01
N ALA A 502 -21.68 -13.51 -21.22
CA ALA A 502 -20.40 -13.11 -20.68
C ALA A 502 -20.42 -12.88 -19.17
N ILE A 503 -21.54 -12.36 -18.63
CA ILE A 503 -21.75 -12.25 -17.18
C ILE A 503 -21.75 -13.64 -16.55
N ASP A 504 -22.46 -14.61 -17.14
CA ASP A 504 -22.50 -15.99 -16.66
C ASP A 504 -21.12 -16.67 -16.71
N GLU A 505 -20.37 -16.49 -17.81
CA GLU A 505 -19.00 -17.01 -17.94
C GLU A 505 -18.09 -16.42 -16.86
N ALA A 506 -18.12 -15.10 -16.68
CA ALA A 506 -17.31 -14.42 -15.68
C ALA A 506 -17.69 -14.84 -14.25
N TYR A 507 -19.00 -14.94 -13.96
CA TYR A 507 -19.52 -15.36 -12.67
C TYR A 507 -19.18 -16.80 -12.36
N SER A 508 -19.31 -17.72 -13.32
CA SER A 508 -18.91 -19.11 -13.14
C SER A 508 -17.44 -19.23 -12.73
N VAL A 509 -16.54 -18.51 -13.42
CA VAL A 509 -15.11 -18.49 -13.07
C VAL A 509 -14.87 -17.91 -11.68
N SER A 510 -15.42 -16.74 -11.38
CA SER A 510 -15.17 -16.06 -10.10
C SER A 510 -15.83 -16.78 -8.91
N LYS A 511 -16.99 -17.40 -9.12
CA LYS A 511 -17.69 -18.22 -8.13
C LYS A 511 -16.94 -19.50 -7.82
N ASN A 512 -16.42 -20.20 -8.84
CA ASN A 512 -15.58 -21.39 -8.63
C ASN A 512 -14.31 -21.05 -7.83
N LEU A 513 -13.67 -19.91 -8.10
CA LEU A 513 -12.53 -19.44 -7.30
C LEU A 513 -12.93 -19.14 -5.85
N ALA A 514 -14.07 -18.48 -5.64
CA ALA A 514 -14.59 -18.22 -4.30
C ALA A 514 -14.89 -19.52 -3.53
N GLU A 515 -15.32 -20.59 -4.22
CA GLU A 515 -15.61 -21.90 -3.61
C GLU A 515 -14.35 -22.74 -3.37
N ASP A 516 -13.31 -22.58 -4.20
CA ASP A 516 -12.01 -23.23 -4.04
C ASP A 516 -11.14 -22.58 -2.95
N PHE A 517 -11.43 -21.32 -2.60
CA PHE A 517 -10.73 -20.60 -1.53
C PHE A 517 -10.93 -21.28 -0.16
N GLU A 518 -9.83 -21.51 0.56
CA GLU A 518 -9.84 -21.96 1.96
C GLU A 518 -8.99 -21.02 2.82
N ASN A 519 -9.56 -20.55 3.92
CA ASN A 519 -8.83 -19.74 4.90
C ASN A 519 -9.11 -20.17 6.34
N ALA A 520 -8.17 -19.81 7.21
CA ALA A 520 -8.28 -19.96 8.64
C ALA A 520 -7.62 -18.76 9.34
N SER A 521 -8.37 -18.09 10.21
CA SER A 521 -7.98 -16.84 10.86
C SER A 521 -8.08 -16.98 12.36
N ILE A 522 -7.16 -16.34 13.09
CA ILE A 522 -7.14 -16.44 14.55
C ILE A 522 -6.47 -15.24 15.18
N VAL A 523 -7.01 -14.82 16.33
CA VAL A 523 -6.32 -13.94 17.27
C VAL A 523 -5.66 -14.82 18.33
N PHE A 524 -4.34 -14.72 18.42
CA PHE A 524 -3.53 -15.48 19.35
C PHE A 524 -3.23 -14.61 20.58
N HIS A 525 -3.60 -15.13 21.76
CA HIS A 525 -3.58 -14.41 23.03
C HIS A 525 -2.55 -14.95 24.04
N ASP A 526 -1.90 -16.08 23.76
CA ASP A 526 -1.03 -16.74 24.73
C ASP A 526 0.25 -15.93 25.03
N PHE A 527 0.71 -15.16 24.04
CA PHE A 527 1.74 -14.13 24.17
C PHE A 527 1.78 -13.25 22.90
N GLY A 528 2.55 -12.15 22.97
CA GLY A 528 2.85 -11.33 21.82
C GLY A 528 4.20 -10.64 21.97
N LYS A 529 4.28 -9.41 21.44
CA LYS A 529 5.56 -8.71 21.33
C LYS A 529 6.26 -8.44 22.67
N ASN A 530 5.54 -8.39 23.79
CA ASN A 530 6.18 -8.06 25.07
C ASN A 530 7.01 -9.24 25.56
N PHE A 531 6.51 -10.46 25.41
CA PHE A 531 7.30 -11.67 25.64
C PHE A 531 8.50 -11.70 24.70
N VAL A 532 8.29 -11.57 23.39
CA VAL A 532 9.37 -11.69 22.39
C VAL A 532 10.47 -10.65 22.62
N LYS A 533 10.12 -9.42 23.01
CA LYS A 533 11.10 -8.38 23.35
C LYS A 533 11.97 -8.74 24.56
N LYS A 534 11.47 -9.51 25.53
CA LYS A 534 12.28 -10.02 26.66
C LYS A 534 13.32 -11.04 26.20
N VAL A 535 13.03 -11.79 25.13
CA VAL A 535 13.98 -12.70 24.47
C VAL A 535 15.11 -11.94 23.73
N LYS A 536 14.92 -10.62 23.53
CA LYS A 536 15.84 -9.69 22.83
C LYS A 536 15.96 -9.97 21.33
N VAL A 537 14.88 -10.41 20.69
CA VAL A 537 14.78 -10.55 19.23
C VAL A 537 13.62 -9.72 18.67
N SER A 538 13.60 -9.51 17.35
CA SER A 538 12.48 -8.83 16.68
C SER A 538 11.20 -9.69 16.74
N PRO A 539 10.04 -9.14 17.13
CA PRO A 539 8.75 -9.85 17.07
C PRO A 539 8.41 -10.37 15.68
N ASP A 540 8.76 -9.61 14.64
CA ASP A 540 8.54 -9.98 13.26
C ASP A 540 9.41 -11.19 12.85
N ALA A 541 10.72 -11.12 13.13
CA ALA A 541 11.63 -12.24 12.87
C ALA A 541 11.25 -13.51 13.65
N PHE A 542 10.80 -13.37 14.90
CA PHE A 542 10.35 -14.51 15.71
C PHE A 542 9.15 -15.21 15.07
N ILE A 543 8.17 -14.44 14.58
CA ILE A 543 7.02 -15.00 13.84
C ILE A 543 7.50 -15.66 12.54
N GLN A 544 8.40 -15.02 11.78
CA GLN A 544 8.96 -15.61 10.57
C GLN A 544 9.68 -16.94 10.86
N MET A 545 10.40 -17.08 11.98
CA MET A 545 11.01 -18.35 12.38
C MET A 545 9.96 -19.40 12.80
N ALA A 546 8.87 -18.99 13.46
CA ALA A 546 7.75 -19.88 13.74
C ALA A 546 7.09 -20.38 12.44
N LEU A 547 6.94 -19.51 11.44
CA LEU A 547 6.44 -19.89 10.12
C LEU A 547 7.38 -20.88 9.41
N GLN A 548 8.70 -20.70 9.50
CA GLN A 548 9.66 -21.67 8.95
C GLN A 548 9.54 -23.04 9.63
N MET A 549 9.38 -23.05 10.95
CA MET A 549 9.22 -24.28 11.73
C MET A 549 7.91 -24.99 11.40
N ALA A 550 6.80 -24.26 11.37
CA ALA A 550 5.48 -24.79 11.04
C ALA A 550 5.44 -25.34 9.62
N TYR A 551 6.02 -24.62 8.65
CA TYR A 551 6.09 -25.08 7.27
C TYR A 551 6.89 -26.38 7.15
N TYR A 552 8.04 -26.47 7.82
CA TYR A 552 8.85 -27.68 7.79
C TYR A 552 8.13 -28.88 8.41
N LYS A 553 7.37 -28.69 9.50
CA LYS A 553 6.57 -29.76 10.11
C LYS A 553 5.40 -30.20 9.22
N ASP A 554 4.72 -29.25 8.59
CA ASP A 554 3.57 -29.52 7.71
C ASP A 554 3.97 -30.15 6.36
N GLN A 555 5.09 -29.71 5.78
CA GLN A 555 5.49 -30.06 4.40
C GLN A 555 6.70 -31.01 4.34
N GLY A 556 7.44 -31.20 5.44
CA GLY A 556 8.60 -32.08 5.54
C GLY A 556 9.87 -31.59 4.83
N LYS A 557 9.88 -30.35 4.32
CA LYS A 557 11.01 -29.77 3.57
C LYS A 557 11.10 -28.26 3.74
N PHE A 558 12.28 -27.71 3.44
CA PHE A 558 12.52 -26.26 3.37
C PHE A 558 12.30 -25.76 1.95
N GLU A 559 11.56 -24.66 1.81
CA GLU A 559 11.26 -24.03 0.52
C GLU A 559 11.31 -22.50 0.61
N LEU A 560 11.33 -21.81 -0.54
CA LEU A 560 11.39 -20.36 -0.56
C LEU A 560 10.18 -19.75 0.15
N THR A 561 10.48 -18.83 1.07
CA THR A 561 9.48 -18.00 1.76
C THR A 561 9.62 -16.55 1.34
N TYR A 562 8.53 -15.94 0.89
CA TYR A 562 8.43 -14.54 0.53
C TYR A 562 7.95 -13.71 1.72
N GLU A 563 8.62 -12.60 1.99
CA GLU A 563 8.13 -11.53 2.85
C GLU A 563 8.43 -10.16 2.19
N PRO A 564 7.47 -9.21 2.14
CA PRO A 564 7.70 -7.91 1.55
C PRO A 564 8.45 -6.96 2.48
N ALA A 565 9.63 -6.50 2.05
CA ALA A 565 10.30 -5.34 2.66
C ALA A 565 9.88 -4.04 1.97
N VAL A 566 9.53 -3.02 2.74
CA VAL A 566 9.08 -1.72 2.22
C VAL A 566 10.26 -0.93 1.63
N MET A 567 10.14 -0.52 0.36
CA MET A 567 11.16 0.22 -0.40
C MET A 567 10.87 1.72 -0.51
N ARG A 568 9.94 2.24 0.30
CA ARG A 568 9.46 3.63 0.23
C ARG A 568 10.47 4.68 0.73
N LEU A 569 11.67 4.28 1.16
CA LEU A 569 12.79 5.21 1.32
C LEU A 569 13.23 5.84 -0.01
N PHE A 570 12.92 5.17 -1.13
CA PHE A 570 13.21 5.65 -2.48
C PHE A 570 11.96 6.17 -3.18
N LYS A 571 12.17 7.08 -4.14
CA LYS A 571 11.14 7.56 -5.05
C LYS A 571 10.51 6.40 -5.80
N ASP A 572 9.17 6.39 -5.83
CA ASP A 572 8.34 5.35 -6.46
C ASP A 572 8.56 3.94 -5.88
N GLY A 573 9.24 3.82 -4.73
CA GLY A 573 9.49 2.52 -4.09
C GLY A 573 8.21 1.80 -3.65
N ARG A 574 8.10 0.53 -4.05
CA ARG A 574 7.08 -0.43 -3.60
C ARG A 574 7.69 -1.38 -2.58
N THR A 575 8.04 -2.59 -3.01
CA THR A 575 8.56 -3.66 -2.16
C THR A 575 9.81 -4.29 -2.75
N GLU A 576 10.65 -4.82 -1.87
CA GLU A 576 11.67 -5.84 -2.14
C GLU A 576 11.26 -7.13 -1.40
N THR A 577 11.96 -8.23 -1.65
CA THR A 577 11.73 -9.53 -1.04
C THR A 577 12.75 -9.81 0.05
N VAL A 578 12.27 -10.17 1.23
CA VAL A 578 13.04 -10.87 2.25
C VAL A 578 12.77 -12.36 2.08
N ARG A 579 13.85 -13.13 1.99
CA ARG A 579 13.80 -14.59 1.84
C ARG A 579 13.96 -15.21 3.22
N SER A 580 12.85 -15.45 3.92
CA SER A 580 12.87 -15.86 5.34
C SER A 580 13.51 -17.23 5.56
N CYS A 581 13.43 -18.12 4.56
CA CYS A 581 14.14 -19.40 4.57
C CYS A 581 15.63 -19.18 4.29
N SER A 582 16.44 -19.11 5.34
CA SER A 582 17.89 -19.02 5.31
C SER A 582 18.57 -20.25 5.93
N MET A 583 19.90 -20.35 5.77
CA MET A 583 20.70 -21.39 6.44
C MET A 583 20.54 -21.35 7.97
N GLU A 584 20.48 -20.15 8.55
CA GLU A 584 20.28 -19.92 9.99
C GLU A 584 18.88 -20.36 10.42
N SER A 585 17.83 -20.01 9.66
CA SER A 585 16.48 -20.47 9.96
C SER A 585 16.37 -22.00 9.89
N CYS A 586 17.00 -22.63 8.90
CA CYS A 586 17.02 -24.08 8.76
C CYS A 586 17.78 -24.76 9.89
N ALA A 587 18.89 -24.16 10.35
CA ALA A 587 19.65 -24.69 11.48
C ALA A 587 18.83 -24.62 12.78
N PHE A 588 18.11 -23.52 13.01
CA PHE A 588 17.19 -23.39 14.14
C PHE A 588 16.03 -24.42 14.06
N VAL A 589 15.37 -24.54 12.92
CA VAL A 589 14.26 -25.50 12.76
C VAL A 589 14.74 -26.94 12.94
N LYS A 590 15.93 -27.29 12.43
CA LYS A 590 16.52 -28.62 12.63
C LYS A 590 16.84 -28.90 14.10
N SER A 591 17.32 -27.92 14.87
CA SER A 591 17.62 -28.14 16.29
C SER A 591 16.38 -28.28 17.16
N MET A 592 15.25 -27.68 16.76
CA MET A 592 13.95 -27.91 17.41
C MET A 592 13.46 -29.35 17.22
N ASN A 593 13.81 -30.00 16.10
CA ASN A 593 13.44 -31.38 15.78
C ASN A 593 14.52 -32.43 16.17
N ASP A 594 15.60 -32.02 16.84
CA ASP A 594 16.68 -32.91 17.26
C ASP A 594 16.67 -33.06 18.79
N ASP A 595 16.42 -34.29 19.26
CA ASP A 595 16.39 -34.63 20.68
C ASP A 595 17.75 -34.44 21.38
N LYS A 596 18.85 -34.35 20.62
CA LYS A 596 20.19 -34.14 21.18
C LYS A 596 20.52 -32.66 21.43
N SER A 597 19.78 -31.75 20.81
CA SER A 597 20.00 -30.31 20.95
C SER A 597 19.43 -29.81 22.27
N THR A 598 20.24 -29.07 23.03
CA THR A 598 19.79 -28.45 24.29
C THR A 598 18.91 -27.22 24.04
N ASP A 599 18.07 -26.83 25.01
CA ASP A 599 17.25 -25.62 24.87
C ASP A 599 18.11 -24.35 24.81
N THR A 600 19.25 -24.33 25.50
CA THR A 600 20.24 -23.26 25.38
C THR A 600 20.78 -23.12 23.95
N GLU A 601 21.18 -24.22 23.29
CA GLU A 601 21.61 -24.21 21.88
C GLU A 601 20.48 -23.79 20.92
N ARG A 602 19.25 -24.27 21.15
CA ARG A 602 18.06 -23.88 20.36
C ARG A 602 17.80 -22.38 20.47
N LEU A 603 17.93 -21.79 21.66
CA LEU A 603 17.77 -20.35 21.88
C LEU A 603 18.86 -19.53 21.18
N GLU A 604 20.11 -20.00 21.17
CA GLU A 604 21.19 -19.34 20.44
C GLU A 604 20.97 -19.35 18.93
N LEU A 605 20.55 -20.50 18.39
CA LEU A 605 20.21 -20.65 16.97
C LEU A 605 19.01 -19.78 16.59
N LEU A 606 17.98 -19.71 17.43
CA LEU A 606 16.83 -18.82 17.23
C LEU A 606 17.27 -17.36 17.13
N LYS A 607 18.11 -16.89 18.06
CA LYS A 607 18.63 -15.51 18.05
C LYS A 607 19.43 -15.23 16.79
N LYS A 608 20.32 -16.15 16.40
CA LYS A 608 21.12 -16.02 15.17
C LYS A 608 20.23 -15.94 13.92
N ALA A 609 19.21 -16.77 13.84
CA ALA A 609 18.27 -16.76 12.72
C ALA A 609 17.44 -15.47 12.68
N CYS A 610 16.99 -14.98 13.83
CA CYS A 610 16.28 -13.71 13.93
C CYS A 610 17.17 -12.51 13.54
N ASP A 611 18.43 -12.49 13.99
CA ASP A 611 19.38 -11.43 13.67
C ASP A 611 19.71 -11.42 12.18
N TYR A 612 19.91 -12.59 11.56
CA TYR A 612 20.11 -12.71 10.11
C TYR A 612 18.89 -12.22 9.33
N HIS A 613 17.69 -12.64 9.72
CA HIS A 613 16.44 -12.20 9.09
C HIS A 613 16.30 -10.66 9.13
N GLN A 614 16.53 -10.05 10.29
CA GLN A 614 16.45 -8.59 10.42
C GLN A 614 17.55 -7.86 9.65
N ASP A 615 18.76 -8.41 9.61
CA ASP A 615 19.84 -7.85 8.79
C ASP A 615 19.48 -7.90 7.29
N TYR A 616 18.95 -9.04 6.82
CA TYR A 616 18.44 -9.16 5.45
C TYR A 616 17.33 -8.13 5.19
N TYR A 617 16.36 -7.99 6.10
CA TYR A 617 15.26 -7.05 5.98
C TYR A 617 15.77 -5.60 5.85
N ARG A 618 16.72 -5.19 6.70
CA ARG A 618 17.36 -3.85 6.60
C ARG A 618 18.06 -3.66 5.26
N HIS A 619 18.84 -4.64 4.82
CA HIS A 619 19.50 -4.61 3.51
C HIS A 619 18.50 -4.52 2.36
N ALA A 620 17.40 -5.27 2.43
CA ALA A 620 16.33 -5.22 1.44
C ALA A 620 15.75 -3.80 1.37
N MET A 621 15.33 -3.22 2.51
CA MET A 621 14.74 -1.86 2.58
C MET A 621 15.61 -0.76 1.98
N VAL A 622 16.94 -0.91 2.03
CA VAL A 622 17.90 0.07 1.49
C VAL A 622 18.36 -0.27 0.07
N GLY A 623 17.70 -1.20 -0.63
CA GLY A 623 17.98 -1.52 -2.04
C GLY A 623 19.04 -2.58 -2.28
N HIS A 624 19.34 -3.41 -1.28
CA HIS A 624 20.31 -4.52 -1.37
C HIS A 624 19.64 -5.90 -1.22
N GLY A 625 18.38 -6.02 -1.62
CA GLY A 625 17.74 -7.30 -1.87
C GLY A 625 18.18 -7.92 -3.20
N VAL A 626 17.72 -9.14 -3.49
CA VAL A 626 18.13 -9.88 -4.69
C VAL A 626 17.05 -9.93 -5.77
N ASP A 627 15.79 -10.00 -5.36
CA ASP A 627 14.68 -10.37 -6.24
C ASP A 627 14.34 -9.29 -7.26
N ARG A 628 14.19 -8.03 -6.84
CA ARG A 628 13.86 -6.95 -7.80
C ARG A 628 14.99 -6.71 -8.79
N HIS A 629 16.24 -6.89 -8.38
CA HIS A 629 17.37 -6.75 -9.27
C HIS A 629 17.42 -7.89 -10.31
N LEU A 630 17.32 -9.15 -9.87
CA LEU A 630 17.26 -10.31 -10.79
C LEU A 630 16.05 -10.24 -11.71
N PHE A 631 14.91 -9.76 -11.23
CA PHE A 631 13.71 -9.53 -12.03
C PHE A 631 13.94 -8.48 -13.13
N ALA A 632 14.55 -7.35 -12.79
CA ALA A 632 14.89 -6.33 -13.78
C ALA A 632 15.88 -6.87 -14.83
N LEU A 633 16.89 -7.65 -14.42
CA LEU A 633 17.82 -8.31 -15.34
C LEU A 633 17.08 -9.29 -16.27
N TYR A 634 16.14 -10.09 -15.73
CA TYR A 634 15.34 -11.04 -16.51
C TYR A 634 14.45 -10.37 -17.54
N ILE A 635 13.82 -9.23 -17.20
CA ILE A 635 13.03 -8.45 -18.16
C ILE A 635 13.91 -7.97 -19.31
N VAL A 636 15.10 -7.44 -19.01
CA VAL A 636 16.03 -7.02 -20.06
C VAL A 636 16.46 -8.21 -20.91
N ALA A 637 16.74 -9.37 -20.30
CA ALA A 637 17.08 -10.59 -21.03
C ALA A 637 15.96 -11.04 -21.97
N LYS A 638 14.71 -11.11 -21.49
CA LYS A 638 13.54 -11.45 -22.31
C LYS A 638 13.29 -10.46 -23.43
N TYR A 639 13.45 -9.15 -23.17
CA TYR A 639 13.34 -8.12 -24.21
C TYR A 639 14.39 -8.30 -25.31
N LEU A 640 15.61 -8.68 -24.93
CA LEU A 640 16.71 -8.96 -25.85
C LEU A 640 16.67 -10.37 -26.43
N GLN A 641 15.65 -11.18 -26.10
CA GLN A 641 15.52 -12.58 -26.51
C GLN A 641 16.74 -13.43 -26.14
N ILE A 642 17.32 -13.14 -24.97
CA ILE A 642 18.44 -13.90 -24.39
C ILE A 642 17.89 -14.92 -23.41
N GLU A 643 18.06 -16.20 -23.74
CA GLU A 643 17.85 -17.30 -22.80
C GLU A 643 19.12 -17.52 -21.98
N ASN A 644 18.98 -17.66 -20.67
CA ASN A 644 20.11 -17.87 -19.78
C ASN A 644 19.76 -18.85 -18.65
N PRO A 645 20.49 -19.99 -18.51
CA PRO A 645 20.16 -21.01 -17.52
C PRO A 645 20.10 -20.52 -16.07
N PHE A 646 20.93 -19.54 -15.70
CA PHE A 646 20.91 -18.98 -14.34
C PHE A 646 19.59 -18.25 -14.08
N LEU A 647 19.20 -17.34 -14.99
CA LEU A 647 17.96 -16.59 -14.84
C LEU A 647 16.72 -17.51 -14.89
N GLU A 648 16.68 -18.49 -15.79
CA GLU A 648 15.58 -19.46 -15.80
C GLU A 648 15.52 -20.26 -14.50
N SER A 649 16.66 -20.67 -13.94
CA SER A 649 16.68 -21.36 -12.64
C SER A 649 16.17 -20.48 -11.50
N VAL A 650 16.41 -19.17 -11.53
CA VAL A 650 15.89 -18.22 -10.53
C VAL A 650 14.37 -18.18 -10.57
N PHE A 651 13.76 -18.03 -11.76
CA PHE A 651 12.32 -17.81 -11.90
C PHE A 651 11.49 -19.11 -11.96
N ASN A 652 12.12 -20.26 -12.15
CA ASN A 652 11.46 -21.57 -12.06
C ASN A 652 11.33 -22.11 -10.62
N THR A 653 11.83 -21.39 -9.62
CA THR A 653 11.73 -21.79 -8.21
C THR A 653 10.67 -20.91 -7.53
N PRO A 654 9.44 -21.42 -7.34
CA PRO A 654 8.35 -20.61 -6.78
C PRO A 654 8.56 -20.34 -5.29
N TYR A 655 7.90 -19.29 -4.80
CA TYR A 655 7.77 -19.03 -3.37
C TYR A 655 6.66 -19.90 -2.80
N ALA A 656 7.02 -21.00 -2.15
CA ALA A 656 6.05 -21.97 -1.64
C ALA A 656 5.27 -21.44 -0.42
N LEU A 657 5.86 -20.52 0.35
CA LEU A 657 5.17 -19.78 1.41
C LEU A 657 5.24 -18.29 1.10
N SER A 658 4.09 -17.62 1.00
CA SER A 658 4.02 -16.17 0.89
C SER A 658 3.51 -15.59 2.20
N SER A 659 4.23 -14.63 2.77
CA SER A 659 3.88 -14.01 4.04
C SER A 659 3.85 -12.49 3.93
N SER A 660 3.08 -11.83 4.80
CA SER A 660 3.11 -10.38 4.93
C SER A 660 2.68 -9.92 6.31
N GLN A 661 3.49 -9.04 6.92
CA GLN A 661 3.04 -8.28 8.07
C GLN A 661 2.12 -7.14 7.64
N THR A 662 1.01 -6.94 8.36
CA THR A 662 0.16 -5.75 8.28
C THR A 662 0.43 -4.81 9.45
N PRO A 663 1.38 -3.86 9.31
CA PRO A 663 1.83 -3.06 10.44
C PRO A 663 0.77 -2.04 10.87
N GLN A 664 0.37 -2.08 12.13
CA GLN A 664 -0.41 -1.02 12.77
C GLN A 664 0.49 0.18 13.14
N HIS A 665 -0.14 1.32 13.44
CA HIS A 665 0.44 2.63 13.76
C HIS A 665 1.06 3.40 12.60
N GLN A 666 0.39 3.41 11.45
CA GLN A 666 0.79 4.22 10.31
C GLN A 666 0.53 5.71 10.52
N MET A 667 -0.34 6.07 11.47
CA MET A 667 -0.52 7.47 11.90
C MET A 667 0.20 7.79 13.19
N VAL A 668 1.33 8.48 13.06
CA VAL A 668 2.11 8.95 14.20
C VAL A 668 1.28 9.85 15.13
N GLU A 669 0.37 10.64 14.56
CA GLU A 669 -0.52 11.54 15.29
C GLU A 669 -1.50 10.80 16.21
N TYR A 670 -1.95 9.60 15.82
CA TYR A 670 -2.98 8.84 16.53
C TYR A 670 -2.47 7.55 17.16
N ALA A 671 -1.25 7.10 16.81
CA ALA A 671 -0.64 5.88 17.32
C ALA A 671 -0.63 5.84 18.85
N LYS A 672 -0.44 6.99 19.50
CA LYS A 672 -0.50 7.07 20.97
C LYS A 672 -1.89 6.76 21.51
N GLU A 673 -2.96 7.20 20.86
CA GLU A 673 -4.33 6.95 21.33
C GLU A 673 -4.80 5.54 20.94
N LEU A 674 -4.53 5.12 19.70
CA LEU A 674 -4.85 3.78 19.20
C LEU A 674 -4.05 2.67 19.91
N GLY A 675 -2.87 3.00 20.43
CA GLY A 675 -2.01 2.08 21.18
C GLY A 675 -2.10 2.24 22.70
N LYS A 676 -3.23 2.70 23.26
CA LYS A 676 -3.44 2.72 24.72
C LYS A 676 -4.18 1.49 25.25
N ASP A 677 -5.02 0.88 24.41
CA ASP A 677 -5.99 -0.13 24.83
C ASP A 677 -6.00 -1.29 23.84
N ASN A 678 -6.09 -2.52 24.36
CA ASN A 678 -6.17 -3.74 23.57
C ASN A 678 -7.46 -3.82 22.73
N LYS A 679 -8.52 -3.11 23.10
CA LYS A 679 -9.76 -3.05 22.28
C LYS A 679 -9.54 -2.43 20.90
N PHE A 680 -8.43 -1.73 20.71
CA PHE A 680 -8.02 -1.18 19.42
C PHE A 680 -7.10 -2.13 18.66
N PHE A 681 -6.83 -3.34 19.15
CA PHE A 681 -6.22 -4.35 18.31
C PHE A 681 -7.18 -4.73 17.16
N TRP A 682 -6.62 -4.88 15.96
CA TRP A 682 -7.38 -5.27 14.79
C TRP A 682 -6.51 -6.08 13.80
N PRO A 683 -6.92 -7.29 13.40
CA PRO A 683 -6.14 -8.15 12.49
C PRO A 683 -5.83 -7.55 11.11
N ALA A 684 -6.56 -6.52 10.69
CA ALA A 684 -6.32 -5.72 9.50
C ALA A 684 -6.44 -6.46 8.16
N GLY A 685 -5.35 -7.00 7.61
CA GLY A 685 -5.31 -7.42 6.20
C GLY A 685 -5.33 -8.93 5.97
N ALA A 686 -5.52 -9.27 4.70
CA ALA A 686 -5.51 -10.63 4.16
C ALA A 686 -5.21 -10.59 2.65
N PHE A 687 -4.72 -11.70 2.11
CA PHE A 687 -4.56 -11.92 0.68
C PHE A 687 -4.83 -13.40 0.35
N CYS A 688 -5.24 -13.69 -0.88
CA CYS A 688 -5.40 -15.07 -1.36
C CYS A 688 -4.04 -15.75 -1.52
N CYS A 689 -3.98 -17.08 -1.48
CA CYS A 689 -2.73 -17.80 -1.72
C CYS A 689 -2.21 -17.50 -3.15
N PRO A 690 -1.00 -16.93 -3.31
CA PRO A 690 -0.49 -16.58 -4.64
C PRO A 690 -0.30 -17.82 -5.52
N GLU A 691 -0.36 -17.61 -6.84
CA GLU A 691 -0.09 -18.65 -7.81
C GLU A 691 1.34 -19.20 -7.63
N GLY A 692 1.45 -20.54 -7.57
CA GLY A 692 2.71 -21.24 -7.30
C GLY A 692 3.09 -21.36 -5.81
N SER A 693 2.35 -20.73 -4.90
CA SER A 693 2.50 -20.92 -3.46
C SER A 693 1.60 -22.04 -2.93
N ASN A 694 2.02 -22.68 -1.83
CA ASN A 694 1.21 -23.61 -1.05
C ASN A 694 0.31 -22.84 -0.06
N TYR A 695 0.86 -21.79 0.57
CA TYR A 695 0.17 -20.98 1.57
C TYR A 695 0.43 -19.48 1.40
N GLY A 696 -0.59 -18.68 1.69
CA GLY A 696 -0.49 -17.25 1.99
C GLY A 696 -0.74 -17.01 3.48
N VAL A 697 0.13 -16.24 4.15
CA VAL A 697 -0.01 -15.92 5.59
C VAL A 697 0.12 -14.41 5.82
N CYS A 698 -0.98 -13.77 6.21
CA CYS A 698 -0.96 -12.40 6.69
C CYS A 698 -0.97 -12.37 8.21
N TYR A 699 -0.15 -11.52 8.83
CA TYR A 699 -0.13 -11.41 10.29
C TYR A 699 -0.01 -9.98 10.80
N THR A 700 -0.60 -9.74 11.97
CA THR A 700 -0.54 -8.45 12.67
C THR A 700 0.05 -8.63 14.06
N ILE A 701 0.98 -7.74 14.41
CA ILE A 701 1.57 -7.67 15.75
C ILE A 701 0.90 -6.54 16.51
N GLY A 702 0.29 -6.86 17.66
CA GLY A 702 -0.44 -5.89 18.45
C GLY A 702 0.36 -4.66 18.86
N ALA A 703 -0.24 -3.50 18.64
CA ALA A 703 0.13 -2.19 19.17
C ALA A 703 0.31 -2.13 20.69
N THR A 704 -0.59 -2.80 21.39
CA THR A 704 -0.67 -2.95 22.84
C THR A 704 -1.20 -4.33 23.14
N GLY A 705 -0.83 -4.83 24.32
CA GLY A 705 -1.13 -6.20 24.70
C GLY A 705 -0.21 -7.21 24.03
N ASP A 706 -0.38 -8.45 24.45
CA ASP A 706 0.31 -9.62 23.92
C ASP A 706 -0.63 -10.35 22.94
N ASN A 707 -1.10 -9.60 21.94
CA ASN A 707 -1.98 -10.10 20.88
C ASN A 707 -1.20 -10.19 19.56
N LEU A 708 -1.31 -11.35 18.91
CA LEU A 708 -0.94 -11.55 17.52
C LEU A 708 -2.20 -11.96 16.75
N SER A 709 -2.24 -11.76 15.44
CA SER A 709 -3.28 -12.39 14.62
C SER A 709 -2.70 -12.93 13.34
N PHE A 710 -3.32 -13.99 12.84
CA PHE A 710 -2.94 -14.66 11.61
C PHE A 710 -4.18 -14.84 10.74
N HIS A 711 -4.01 -14.61 9.44
CA HIS A 711 -4.92 -15.04 8.38
C HIS A 711 -4.11 -15.94 7.46
N ILE A 712 -4.52 -17.20 7.37
CA ILE A 712 -3.89 -18.23 6.55
C ILE A 712 -4.83 -18.52 5.38
N ALA A 713 -4.29 -18.60 4.18
CA ALA A 713 -5.02 -18.92 2.95
C ALA A 713 -4.32 -20.02 2.15
N THR A 714 -5.13 -20.89 1.54
CA THR A 714 -4.73 -21.86 0.51
C THR A 714 -5.89 -22.10 -0.45
N TRP A 715 -5.73 -23.02 -1.39
CA TRP A 715 -6.76 -23.45 -2.33
C TRP A 715 -7.08 -24.92 -2.09
N LYS A 716 -8.36 -25.30 -2.05
CA LYS A 716 -8.79 -26.70 -1.84
C LYS A 716 -8.29 -27.63 -2.95
N SER A 717 -8.09 -27.07 -4.15
CA SER A 717 -7.49 -27.75 -5.29
C SER A 717 -6.03 -28.18 -5.07
N ILE A 718 -5.32 -27.61 -4.09
CA ILE A 718 -3.96 -28.02 -3.71
C ILE A 718 -4.05 -29.11 -2.64
N GLY A 719 -4.13 -30.37 -3.07
CA GLY A 719 -4.49 -31.49 -2.17
C GLY A 719 -3.54 -31.78 -0.99
N HIS A 720 -2.31 -31.26 -0.99
CA HIS A 720 -1.36 -31.44 0.13
C HIS A 720 -1.39 -30.30 1.16
N THR A 721 -2.20 -29.26 0.96
CA THR A 721 -2.32 -28.12 1.88
C THR A 721 -3.66 -28.13 2.62
N ASN A 722 -3.70 -27.49 3.80
CA ASN A 722 -4.92 -27.25 4.55
C ASN A 722 -4.75 -26.04 5.47
N ALA A 723 -5.62 -25.02 5.35
CA ALA A 723 -5.45 -23.77 6.09
C ALA A 723 -5.60 -23.94 7.60
N TYR A 724 -6.53 -24.80 8.06
CA TYR A 724 -6.78 -25.05 9.48
C TYR A 724 -5.63 -25.81 10.12
N ARG A 725 -5.16 -26.90 9.48
CA ARG A 725 -4.00 -27.67 9.91
C ARG A 725 -2.77 -26.79 10.01
N PHE A 726 -2.51 -25.97 8.98
CA PHE A 726 -1.33 -25.10 8.97
C PHE A 726 -1.44 -23.97 10.00
N ARG A 727 -2.64 -23.41 10.22
CA ARG A 727 -2.89 -22.46 11.33
C ARG A 727 -2.52 -23.09 12.66
N ASP A 728 -3.04 -24.29 12.94
CA ASP A 728 -2.84 -24.95 14.23
C ASP A 728 -1.35 -25.27 14.44
N GLU A 729 -0.65 -25.71 13.41
CA GLU A 729 0.80 -25.93 13.43
C GLU A 729 1.59 -24.64 13.73
N ILE A 730 1.18 -23.48 13.17
CA ILE A 730 1.79 -22.19 13.51
C ILE A 730 1.62 -21.86 15.00
N LEU A 731 0.43 -22.08 15.55
CA LEU A 731 0.16 -21.78 16.97
C LEU A 731 0.95 -22.70 17.89
N ASP A 732 1.05 -23.98 17.55
CA ASP A 732 1.81 -24.95 18.33
C ASP A 732 3.30 -24.67 18.27
N CYS A 733 3.84 -24.31 17.10
CA CYS A 733 5.22 -23.86 16.97
C CYS A 733 5.51 -22.59 17.80
N LEU A 734 4.60 -21.62 17.82
CA LEU A 734 4.74 -20.42 18.66
C LEU A 734 4.80 -20.78 20.16
N ARG A 735 3.95 -21.69 20.62
CA ARG A 735 3.92 -22.16 22.01
C ARG A 735 5.20 -22.93 22.35
N GLU A 736 5.61 -23.86 21.49
CA GLU A 736 6.81 -24.66 21.66
C GLU A 736 8.06 -23.79 21.74
N MET A 737 8.18 -22.79 20.86
CA MET A 737 9.26 -21.81 20.90
C MET A 737 9.27 -21.02 22.22
N LYS A 738 8.10 -20.60 22.71
CA LYS A 738 7.99 -19.90 24.01
C LYS A 738 8.45 -20.79 25.16
N GLU A 739 8.05 -22.06 25.19
CA GLU A 739 8.45 -22.99 26.24
C GLU A 739 9.95 -23.28 26.20
N MET A 740 10.51 -23.52 25.01
CA MET A 740 11.96 -23.70 24.81
C MET A 740 12.73 -22.50 25.37
N VAL A 741 12.31 -21.28 25.04
CA VAL A 741 12.94 -20.05 25.57
C VAL A 741 12.89 -19.99 27.10
N ILE A 742 11.76 -20.35 27.71
CA ILE A 742 11.61 -20.34 29.17
C ILE A 742 12.54 -21.36 29.83
N ARG A 743 12.66 -22.57 29.25
CA ARG A 743 13.56 -23.62 29.78
C ARG A 743 15.03 -23.23 29.63
N ALA A 744 15.44 -22.75 28.45
CA ALA A 744 16.79 -22.24 28.20
C ALA A 744 17.20 -21.11 29.16
N GLN A 745 16.27 -20.19 29.48
CA GLN A 745 16.55 -19.10 30.42
C GLN A 745 16.74 -19.60 31.85
N LYS A 746 16.00 -20.64 32.27
CA LYS A 746 16.18 -21.26 33.59
C LYS A 746 17.50 -22.02 33.69
N GLU A 747 17.90 -22.73 32.63
CA GLU A 747 19.21 -23.40 32.56
C GLU A 747 20.37 -22.43 32.75
N ALA A 748 20.25 -21.20 32.24
CA ALA A 748 21.29 -20.17 32.38
C ALA A 748 21.33 -19.49 33.77
N GLU A 749 20.31 -19.69 34.61
CA GLU A 749 20.24 -19.16 35.98
C GLU A 749 20.79 -20.13 37.03
N VAL A 750 21.00 -21.40 36.66
CA VAL A 750 21.60 -22.48 37.48
C VAL A 750 23.08 -22.60 37.13
#